data_AF-A0A9X3WY24-F1
#
_entry.id   AF-A0A9X3WY24-F1
#
_cell.length_a   1.000
_cell.length_b   1.000
_cell.length_c   1.000
_cell.angle_alpha   90.00
_cell.angle_beta   90.00
_cell.angle_gamma   90.00
#
_symmetry.space_group_name_H-M   'P 1'
#
loop_
_entity.id
_entity.type
_entity.pdbx_description
1 polymer ?
#
loop_
_entity_poly.entity_id
_entity_poly.type
_entity_poly.pdbx_seq_one_letter_code
_entity_poly.pdbx_strand_id
1 'polypeptide(L)'
;MKTIKPLRLGVMTGVFEARREPHFVVSLLAGFTLDEEPSLVPEAALWLSITKELGPNVPLDVCRPKPNGEVLLSGKAYPPGGPAPVCPVRLKVGAIDKRLAVFGDRTWKLGVPSEPAPFTEMPLTWSRAFGGKGFTKNPIGRGVAPEKTESGGEVHFLPNVETPKRLVKAPGDRPEPATFGPADLTLPERWANSGTYDKKWLDNEAPGMPSDFDWSFFNVAPPDQRIEGFFSGGEPIELENVHPERARIVSRVPEVVGRAFITQKTPRGEEWVEVPLRMETVHLLPGANLGILLFRGVVRIAEDDAKDVLHFLGALDAKDQKRSSAYYQEVFARRLDKEKGHLHALRDRELLPIGASYAAFRADEVGLPGTTTERLVSKNLRAGMEARLADVDKNLDDFPDSKKNAKVPQALPPEAPLPDVDDMAEHVEQMEKEMEKAREQVKKQREEAIANVRARCEAAGLDYDEQMRKAQAEAAGPPKFSADAQLAEFRALAKRYREEGTPSEPLETHLADPEFERKLRYTETKLREMYQRFAHHYPPAGSLSGEPMERARALVVEARATGQSLAGRDLTGASLEGMDLSGMDLEGAMLENANLRGSVLRKARLGGAVLARADLTGADLEEAELVETNLGAATLTGAKLAKAALAQATLDKANLAGADFAGADLTGASLLEATFGDVVLRRVKLAGARLLEARLAEVDFSEADLSGVTFLECDLSGAKMTGAKLVSAVFLRCKAKDANLDKAALDNARFVEESDFSGASFRGATFVEANLRGTALVEADLTEAKIDRGDLSECDLRGAKLDRIRARESRWVRTNLDKATLRGADLMLAVMQKAKVAGADFRGASLFRADLARMKGDDKTSFDAANVTQVRFVREGGA
;
A
#
# COMPACT_ATOMS: atom_id res chain seq x y z
N MET A 1 0.42 13.14 10.47
CA MET A 1 1.67 13.75 9.99
C MET A 1 2.11 13.07 8.70
N LYS A 2 2.16 13.78 7.57
CA LYS A 2 2.69 13.25 6.30
C LYS A 2 4.23 13.41 6.30
N THR A 3 4.96 12.36 5.96
CA THR A 3 6.43 12.30 6.03
C THR A 3 7.03 12.30 4.64
N ILE A 4 7.99 13.19 4.38
CA ILE A 4 8.77 13.30 3.15
C ILE A 4 10.24 13.05 3.48
N LYS A 5 10.86 12.10 2.79
CA LYS A 5 12.26 11.71 2.97
C LYS A 5 12.78 11.03 1.70
N PRO A 6 14.11 10.98 1.48
CA PRO A 6 14.69 10.15 0.44
C PRO A 6 14.64 8.65 0.79
N LEU A 7 14.84 7.78 -0.19
CA LEU A 7 14.83 6.32 -0.08
C LEU A 7 16.04 5.77 0.68
N ARG A 8 17.11 6.56 0.81
CA ARG A 8 18.35 6.20 1.55
C ARG A 8 18.36 6.63 3.01
N LEU A 9 17.28 7.22 3.50
CA LEU A 9 17.22 7.80 4.83
C LEU A 9 16.08 7.17 5.64
N GLY A 10 16.43 6.48 6.71
CA GLY A 10 15.46 6.04 7.70
C GLY A 10 15.01 7.18 8.59
N VAL A 11 13.77 7.12 9.05
CA VAL A 11 13.20 8.14 9.94
C VAL A 11 12.50 7.45 11.10
N MET A 12 12.83 7.85 12.31
CA MET A 12 12.07 7.53 13.51
C MET A 12 11.58 8.83 14.12
N THR A 13 10.33 8.84 14.58
CA THR A 13 9.77 9.99 15.28
C THR A 13 9.16 9.53 16.59
N GLY A 14 9.09 10.44 17.55
CA GLY A 14 8.49 10.16 18.84
C GLY A 14 8.06 11.43 19.52
N VAL A 15 7.30 11.25 20.59
CA VAL A 15 6.94 12.31 21.52
C VAL A 15 7.39 11.92 22.90
N PHE A 16 7.78 12.92 23.69
CA PHE A 16 7.97 12.76 25.12
C PHE A 16 7.60 14.08 25.81
N GLU A 17 7.24 13.97 27.08
CA GLU A 17 6.99 15.14 27.93
C GLU A 17 8.10 15.22 28.97
N ALA A 18 8.69 16.40 29.11
CA ALA A 18 9.66 16.70 30.14
C ALA A 18 9.22 17.99 30.82
N ARG A 19 9.05 17.98 32.14
CA ARG A 19 8.59 19.13 32.93
C ARG A 19 7.28 19.75 32.39
N ARG A 20 6.32 18.91 31.98
CA ARG A 20 5.03 19.28 31.37
C ARG A 20 5.12 20.00 30.02
N GLU A 21 6.27 19.98 29.38
CA GLU A 21 6.44 20.50 28.04
C GLU A 21 6.54 19.33 27.06
N PRO A 22 5.60 19.21 26.11
CA PRO A 22 5.66 18.18 25.11
C PRO A 22 6.71 18.53 24.06
N HIS A 23 7.47 17.52 23.68
CA HIS A 23 8.55 17.61 22.72
C HIS A 23 8.36 16.57 21.62
N PHE A 24 8.58 16.99 20.39
CA PHE A 24 8.71 16.11 19.24
C PHE A 24 10.19 15.80 19.03
N VAL A 25 10.51 14.52 18.95
CA VAL A 25 11.86 14.03 18.70
C VAL A 25 11.91 13.33 17.34
N VAL A 26 12.96 13.64 16.59
CA VAL A 26 13.23 13.08 15.27
C VAL A 26 14.58 12.37 15.31
N SER A 27 14.64 11.22 14.65
CA SER A 27 15.84 10.47 14.34
C SER A 27 15.95 10.31 12.83
N LEU A 28 17.04 10.79 12.23
CA LEU A 28 17.42 10.37 10.88
C LEU A 28 18.46 9.25 10.98
N LEU A 29 18.27 8.20 10.20
CA LEU A 29 19.17 7.04 10.11
C LEU A 29 19.79 7.01 8.72
N ALA A 30 21.10 7.25 8.64
CA ALA A 30 21.84 7.16 7.39
C ALA A 30 22.84 6.00 7.47
N GLY A 31 22.66 4.99 6.61
CA GLY A 31 23.62 3.91 6.48
C GLY A 31 24.75 4.29 5.52
N PHE A 32 25.96 3.80 5.77
CA PHE A 32 27.11 3.97 4.87
C PHE A 32 28.01 2.73 4.83
N THR A 33 28.74 2.53 3.74
CA THR A 33 29.70 1.42 3.62
C THR A 33 30.98 1.69 4.40
N LEU A 34 31.61 0.65 4.94
CA LEU A 34 32.90 0.75 5.65
C LEU A 34 34.11 0.60 4.70
N ASP A 35 33.97 1.09 3.47
CA ASP A 35 35.05 1.16 2.50
C ASP A 35 35.92 2.40 2.76
N GLU A 36 37.09 2.47 2.11
CA GLU A 36 37.99 3.63 2.25
C GLU A 36 37.29 4.94 1.87
N GLU A 37 36.46 4.89 0.83
CA GLU A 37 35.51 5.93 0.44
C GLU A 37 34.07 5.47 0.75
N PRO A 38 33.46 5.94 1.85
CA PRO A 38 32.15 5.48 2.28
C PRO A 38 31.05 5.94 1.34
N SER A 39 30.13 5.03 0.99
CA SER A 39 28.97 5.32 0.16
C SER A 39 27.66 5.18 0.95
N LEU A 40 26.70 6.09 0.76
CA LEU A 40 25.41 6.02 1.44
C LEU A 40 24.56 4.86 0.91
N VAL A 41 24.05 4.02 1.81
CA VAL A 41 23.27 2.83 1.45
C VAL A 41 21.76 3.07 1.46
N PRO A 42 20.96 2.32 0.67
CA PRO A 42 19.50 2.35 0.76
C PRO A 42 18.97 2.01 2.15
N GLU A 43 17.82 2.60 2.54
CA GLU A 43 17.19 2.29 3.83
C GLU A 43 16.78 0.80 3.93
N ALA A 44 16.29 0.21 2.84
CA ALA A 44 15.94 -1.21 2.81
C ALA A 44 17.15 -2.11 3.10
N ALA A 45 18.29 -1.83 2.47
CA ALA A 45 19.56 -2.52 2.69
C ALA A 45 20.06 -2.38 4.14
N LEU A 46 19.92 -1.18 4.70
CA LEU A 46 20.21 -0.87 6.10
C LEU A 46 19.40 -1.77 7.04
N TRP A 47 18.07 -1.84 6.89
CA TRP A 47 17.21 -2.64 7.78
C TRP A 47 17.40 -4.15 7.63
N LEU A 48 17.64 -4.64 6.41
CA LEU A 48 17.98 -6.05 6.16
C LEU A 48 19.27 -6.44 6.90
N SER A 49 20.29 -5.56 6.83
CA SER A 49 21.57 -5.79 7.49
C SER A 49 21.45 -5.72 9.02
N ILE A 50 20.71 -4.76 9.55
CA ILE A 50 20.43 -4.65 11.00
C ILE A 50 19.74 -5.92 11.50
N THR A 51 18.69 -6.37 10.83
CA THR A 51 17.93 -7.55 11.23
C THR A 51 18.79 -8.81 11.24
N LYS A 52 19.69 -8.94 10.25
CA LYS A 52 20.63 -10.06 10.14
C LYS A 52 21.70 -10.04 11.24
N GLU A 53 22.29 -8.89 11.52
CA GLU A 53 23.43 -8.77 12.44
C GLU A 53 23.00 -8.67 13.92
N LEU A 54 21.90 -7.97 14.21
CA LEU A 54 21.42 -7.74 15.58
C LEU A 54 20.28 -8.68 15.98
N GLY A 55 19.54 -9.23 15.02
CA GLY A 55 18.34 -10.04 15.24
C GLY A 55 17.04 -9.22 15.25
N PRO A 56 15.87 -9.87 15.06
CA PRO A 56 14.59 -9.20 14.76
C PRO A 56 13.97 -8.42 15.93
N ASN A 57 14.45 -8.59 17.17
CA ASN A 57 13.85 -7.99 18.37
C ASN A 57 14.83 -7.08 19.14
N VAL A 58 15.98 -6.74 18.55
CA VAL A 58 16.95 -5.84 19.20
C VAL A 58 16.70 -4.42 18.71
N PRO A 59 16.24 -3.50 19.58
CA PRO A 59 16.02 -2.12 19.18
C PRO A 59 17.37 -1.45 18.87
N LEU A 60 17.50 -0.88 17.67
CA LEU A 60 18.69 -0.11 17.30
C LEU A 60 18.82 1.17 18.13
N ASP A 61 17.69 1.88 18.32
CA ASP A 61 17.61 3.12 19.08
C ASP A 61 16.15 3.31 19.58
N VAL A 62 15.97 4.08 20.66
CA VAL A 62 14.64 4.33 21.27
C VAL A 62 14.06 5.70 20.95
N CYS A 63 14.66 6.42 19.99
CA CYS A 63 14.28 7.76 19.56
C CYS A 63 14.22 8.77 20.73
N ARG A 64 15.33 8.92 21.47
CA ARG A 64 15.45 9.84 22.61
C ARG A 64 16.76 10.62 22.54
N PRO A 65 16.79 11.88 23.02
CA PRO A 65 17.99 12.70 22.97
C PRO A 65 19.09 12.15 23.86
N LYS A 66 20.34 12.24 23.39
CA LYS A 66 21.52 11.80 24.12
C LYS A 66 22.41 13.00 24.46
N PRO A 67 22.87 13.15 25.72
CA PRO A 67 23.70 14.29 26.09
C PRO A 67 25.10 14.26 25.44
N ASN A 68 25.59 13.09 25.02
CA ASN A 68 26.92 12.92 24.44
C ASN A 68 26.88 12.06 23.17
N GLY A 69 27.77 12.37 22.23
CA GLY A 69 28.04 11.54 21.06
C GLY A 69 28.65 10.19 21.48
N GLU A 70 28.22 9.10 20.85
CA GLU A 70 28.68 7.75 21.18
C GLU A 70 28.99 6.88 19.97
N VAL A 71 29.93 5.94 20.15
CA VAL A 71 30.25 4.92 19.14
C VAL A 71 29.90 3.54 19.67
N LEU A 72 29.23 2.75 18.85
CA LEU A 72 28.92 1.34 19.11
C LEU A 72 29.55 0.47 18.03
N LEU A 73 29.98 -0.73 18.41
CA LEU A 73 30.31 -1.79 17.46
C LEU A 73 29.60 -3.06 17.87
N SER A 74 28.88 -3.66 16.93
CA SER A 74 28.26 -4.98 17.09
C SER A 74 28.84 -5.94 16.07
N GLY A 75 29.30 -7.09 16.54
CA GLY A 75 29.97 -8.07 15.70
C GLY A 75 30.76 -9.08 16.52
N LYS A 76 31.73 -9.72 15.88
CA LYS A 76 32.56 -10.78 16.44
C LYS A 76 34.04 -10.46 16.23
N ALA A 77 34.90 -11.04 17.05
CA ALA A 77 36.35 -11.07 16.83
C ALA A 77 36.70 -12.21 15.87
N TYR A 78 37.61 -11.94 14.93
CA TYR A 78 38.10 -12.92 13.95
C TYR A 78 39.64 -12.94 14.01
N PRO A 79 40.28 -14.01 14.52
CA PRO A 79 41.73 -14.03 14.58
C PRO A 79 42.38 -14.03 13.18
N PRO A 80 43.44 -13.24 12.98
CA PRO A 80 44.09 -13.16 11.69
C PRO A 80 44.83 -14.46 11.37
N GLY A 81 44.64 -15.00 10.17
CA GLY A 81 45.35 -16.20 9.70
C GLY A 81 44.75 -17.54 10.13
N GLY A 82 43.54 -17.57 10.70
CA GLY A 82 42.81 -18.81 11.03
C GLY A 82 42.54 -18.98 12.54
N PRO A 83 42.13 -20.17 12.99
CA PRO A 83 41.80 -20.41 14.38
C PRO A 83 42.97 -20.10 15.33
N ALA A 84 42.75 -19.25 16.33
CA ALA A 84 43.77 -18.88 17.31
C ALA A 84 43.18 -18.79 18.73
N PRO A 85 43.99 -19.00 19.79
CA PRO A 85 43.51 -18.95 21.17
C PRO A 85 43.25 -17.50 21.66
N VAL A 86 43.89 -16.51 21.03
CA VAL A 86 43.80 -15.09 21.42
C VAL A 86 43.70 -14.22 20.16
N CYS A 87 42.84 -13.22 20.20
CA CYS A 87 42.67 -12.21 19.16
C CYS A 87 42.58 -10.81 19.78
N PRO A 88 43.54 -9.91 19.52
CA PRO A 88 43.38 -8.50 19.88
C PRO A 88 42.40 -7.82 18.92
N VAL A 89 41.49 -7.02 19.45
CA VAL A 89 40.50 -6.27 18.66
C VAL A 89 40.64 -4.78 18.96
N ARG A 90 40.48 -3.93 17.94
CA ARG A 90 40.52 -2.47 18.08
C ARG A 90 39.34 -1.80 17.38
N LEU A 91 38.77 -0.80 18.04
CA LEU A 91 37.84 0.18 17.51
C LEU A 91 38.47 1.57 17.67
N LYS A 92 38.72 2.26 16.56
CA LYS A 92 39.14 3.66 16.57
C LYS A 92 38.21 4.49 15.69
N VAL A 93 37.62 5.55 16.26
CA VAL A 93 36.77 6.53 15.56
C VAL A 93 37.09 7.92 16.11
N GLY A 94 37.74 8.76 15.29
CA GLY A 94 38.18 10.08 15.74
C GLY A 94 39.08 10.01 16.98
N ALA A 95 38.63 10.61 18.09
CA ALA A 95 39.33 10.63 19.37
C ALA A 95 39.17 9.34 20.20
N ILE A 96 38.20 8.48 19.88
CA ILE A 96 37.98 7.20 20.57
C ILE A 96 38.97 6.17 20.01
N ASP A 97 39.74 5.52 20.90
CA ASP A 97 40.62 4.39 20.57
C ASP A 97 40.56 3.34 21.68
N LYS A 98 39.81 2.28 21.43
CA LYS A 98 39.56 1.22 22.40
C LYS A 98 40.06 -0.12 21.88
N ARG A 99 40.81 -0.82 22.73
CA ARG A 99 41.36 -2.16 22.47
C ARG A 99 40.82 -3.17 23.46
N LEU A 100 40.46 -4.35 22.97
CA LEU A 100 40.04 -5.49 23.76
C LEU A 100 40.96 -6.69 23.49
N ALA A 101 41.24 -7.48 24.52
CA ALA A 101 41.86 -8.79 24.39
C ALA A 101 40.75 -9.83 24.38
N VAL A 102 40.65 -10.60 23.30
CA VAL A 102 39.63 -11.62 23.12
C VAL A 102 40.26 -12.99 23.20
N PHE A 103 39.76 -13.82 24.10
CA PHE A 103 40.26 -15.16 24.38
C PHE A 103 39.22 -16.21 23.99
N GLY A 104 39.70 -17.37 23.57
CA GLY A 104 38.88 -18.57 23.52
C GLY A 104 38.34 -18.98 24.88
N ASP A 105 37.48 -19.99 24.89
CA ASP A 105 36.87 -20.47 26.14
C ASP A 105 37.94 -20.93 27.12
N ARG A 106 37.80 -20.45 28.37
CA ARG A 106 38.72 -20.71 29.49
C ARG A 106 37.92 -21.03 30.75
N THR A 107 38.52 -21.83 31.61
CA THR A 107 37.95 -22.24 32.90
C THR A 107 39.01 -22.17 33.99
N TRP A 108 38.59 -22.07 35.24
CA TRP A 108 39.50 -22.21 36.38
C TRP A 108 39.93 -23.67 36.56
N LYS A 109 41.25 -23.90 36.62
CA LYS A 109 41.86 -25.19 37.00
C LYS A 109 42.79 -24.98 38.18
N LEU A 110 42.41 -25.48 39.36
CA LEU A 110 43.19 -25.36 40.60
C LEU A 110 43.61 -23.90 40.92
N GLY A 111 42.73 -22.93 40.67
CA GLY A 111 42.99 -21.50 40.93
C GLY A 111 43.82 -20.77 39.87
N VAL A 112 44.13 -21.43 38.75
CA VAL A 112 44.85 -20.86 37.60
C VAL A 112 43.96 -20.89 36.35
N PRO A 113 44.01 -19.88 35.45
CA PRO A 113 43.28 -19.95 34.18
C PRO A 113 43.79 -21.12 33.32
N SER A 114 42.87 -21.85 32.67
CA SER A 114 43.26 -22.78 31.62
C SER A 114 43.83 -22.05 30.39
N GLU A 115 44.62 -22.75 29.58
CA GLU A 115 44.95 -22.28 28.23
C GLU A 115 43.66 -21.99 27.44
N PRO A 116 43.58 -20.87 26.69
CA PRO A 116 42.41 -20.56 25.87
C PRO A 116 42.29 -21.54 24.70
N ALA A 117 41.08 -22.05 24.47
CA ALA A 117 40.80 -22.88 23.30
C ALA A 117 40.92 -22.06 21.98
N PRO A 118 41.51 -22.60 20.90
CA PRO A 118 41.46 -21.92 19.60
C PRO A 118 40.03 -21.68 19.12
N PHE A 119 39.74 -20.51 18.55
CA PHE A 119 38.44 -20.16 17.98
C PHE A 119 38.59 -19.51 16.61
N THR A 120 37.57 -19.64 15.75
CA THR A 120 37.49 -18.95 14.44
C THR A 120 36.76 -17.62 14.54
N GLU A 121 35.75 -17.54 15.39
CA GLU A 121 35.03 -16.32 15.72
C GLU A 121 34.62 -16.30 17.19
N MET A 122 34.58 -15.11 17.80
CA MET A 122 34.14 -14.94 19.18
C MET A 122 33.21 -13.72 19.29
N PRO A 123 31.94 -13.88 19.73
CA PRO A 123 31.01 -12.76 19.89
C PRO A 123 31.52 -11.69 20.86
N LEU A 124 31.40 -10.42 20.48
CA LEU A 124 31.77 -9.26 21.30
C LEU A 124 30.57 -8.76 22.11
N THR A 125 30.05 -9.60 23.02
CA THR A 125 28.82 -9.34 23.77
C THR A 125 29.07 -9.17 25.28
N TRP A 126 28.12 -8.55 25.98
CA TRP A 126 28.14 -8.42 27.44
C TRP A 126 28.19 -9.77 28.17
N SER A 127 27.56 -10.82 27.62
CA SER A 127 27.61 -12.19 28.16
C SER A 127 28.97 -12.86 28.06
N ARG A 128 29.86 -12.32 27.24
CA ARG A 128 31.25 -12.76 27.06
C ARG A 128 32.25 -11.89 27.83
N ALA A 129 31.82 -10.75 28.38
CA ALA A 129 32.61 -9.89 29.23
C ALA A 129 32.57 -10.33 30.71
N PHE A 130 33.47 -9.77 31.53
CA PHE A 130 33.51 -10.07 32.97
C PHE A 130 32.18 -9.75 33.65
N GLY A 131 31.70 -10.66 34.50
CA GLY A 131 30.47 -10.48 35.27
C GLY A 131 29.86 -11.80 35.74
N GLY A 132 28.55 -11.80 35.90
CA GLY A 132 27.76 -12.98 36.30
C GLY A 132 26.83 -12.70 37.46
N LYS A 133 26.05 -13.71 37.83
CA LYS A 133 25.04 -13.62 38.90
C LYS A 133 25.63 -13.02 40.18
N GLY A 134 25.01 -11.95 40.69
CA GLY A 134 25.46 -11.23 41.88
C GLY A 134 26.44 -10.07 41.61
N PHE A 135 26.87 -9.86 40.36
CA PHE A 135 27.71 -8.72 39.98
C PHE A 135 26.89 -7.64 39.26
N THR A 136 26.62 -6.54 39.97
CA THR A 136 25.67 -5.50 39.54
C THR A 136 26.03 -4.81 38.23
N LYS A 137 27.34 -4.68 37.91
CA LYS A 137 27.80 -4.01 36.68
C LYS A 137 27.55 -4.81 35.40
N ASN A 138 27.48 -6.13 35.50
CA ASN A 138 27.20 -7.01 34.36
C ASN A 138 26.64 -8.36 34.84
N PRO A 139 25.34 -8.42 35.23
CA PRO A 139 24.74 -9.64 35.78
C PRO A 139 24.68 -10.81 34.79
N ILE A 140 24.66 -10.51 33.48
CA ILE A 140 24.60 -11.48 32.39
C ILE A 140 25.98 -11.95 31.91
N GLY A 141 27.06 -11.35 32.44
CA GLY A 141 28.44 -11.67 32.12
C GLY A 141 28.91 -13.01 32.69
N ARG A 142 30.21 -13.24 32.60
CA ARG A 142 30.86 -14.51 32.98
C ARG A 142 32.12 -14.26 33.80
N GLY A 143 32.41 -15.13 34.77
CA GLY A 143 33.63 -15.05 35.59
C GLY A 143 33.41 -14.95 37.10
N VAL A 144 32.25 -14.47 37.57
CA VAL A 144 31.98 -14.30 39.01
C VAL A 144 31.47 -15.57 39.68
N ALA A 145 30.51 -16.25 39.05
CA ALA A 145 29.89 -17.46 39.57
C ALA A 145 30.04 -18.61 38.58
N PRO A 146 30.09 -19.87 39.04
CA PRO A 146 30.05 -21.03 38.17
C PRO A 146 28.69 -21.14 37.45
N GLU A 147 28.73 -21.68 36.23
CA GLU A 147 27.55 -21.97 35.42
C GLU A 147 27.24 -23.47 35.45
N LYS A 148 25.94 -23.81 35.50
CA LYS A 148 25.50 -25.20 35.42
C LYS A 148 25.54 -25.70 33.98
N THR A 149 26.12 -26.87 33.75
CA THR A 149 26.14 -27.54 32.45
C THR A 149 24.86 -28.35 32.24
N GLU A 150 24.55 -28.70 30.98
CA GLU A 150 23.42 -29.57 30.63
C GLU A 150 23.52 -30.96 31.27
N SER A 151 24.74 -31.41 31.57
CA SER A 151 25.03 -32.65 32.30
C SER A 151 24.88 -32.55 33.82
N GLY A 152 24.48 -31.39 34.36
CA GLY A 152 24.29 -31.16 35.79
C GLY A 152 25.55 -30.83 36.59
N GLY A 153 26.71 -30.67 35.93
CA GLY A 153 27.96 -30.22 36.54
C GLY A 153 28.05 -28.69 36.66
N GLU A 154 29.02 -28.19 37.42
CA GLU A 154 29.31 -26.75 37.53
C GLU A 154 30.67 -26.43 36.92
N VAL A 155 30.71 -25.45 36.01
CA VAL A 155 31.94 -24.99 35.36
C VAL A 155 32.13 -23.51 35.63
N HIS A 156 33.29 -23.16 36.19
CA HIS A 156 33.65 -21.76 36.43
C HIS A 156 34.44 -21.22 35.25
N PHE A 157 33.70 -20.67 34.29
CA PHE A 157 34.30 -20.05 33.10
C PHE A 157 34.93 -18.69 33.42
N LEU A 158 35.96 -18.33 32.66
CA LEU A 158 36.51 -16.98 32.60
C LEU A 158 35.81 -16.17 31.48
N PRO A 159 35.80 -14.83 31.55
CA PRO A 159 35.31 -14.01 30.43
C PRO A 159 36.13 -14.27 29.16
N ASN A 160 35.54 -14.11 27.99
CA ASN A 160 36.25 -14.15 26.72
C ASN A 160 36.74 -12.75 26.32
N VAL A 161 36.01 -11.70 26.68
CA VAL A 161 36.32 -10.32 26.31
C VAL A 161 36.81 -9.55 27.52
N GLU A 162 38.05 -9.05 27.44
CA GLU A 162 38.71 -8.35 28.53
C GLU A 162 39.41 -7.07 28.07
N THR A 163 39.65 -6.16 29.02
CA THR A 163 40.53 -5.00 28.77
C THR A 163 42.00 -5.40 28.90
N PRO A 164 42.87 -5.08 27.91
CA PRO A 164 44.30 -5.36 27.99
C PRO A 164 44.99 -4.71 29.20
N LYS A 165 44.40 -3.65 29.76
CA LYS A 165 44.93 -2.91 30.92
C LYS A 165 44.81 -3.71 32.22
N ARG A 166 43.85 -4.63 32.33
CA ARG A 166 43.56 -5.38 33.57
C ARG A 166 42.92 -6.73 33.25
N LEU A 167 43.78 -7.70 32.91
CA LEU A 167 43.38 -9.09 32.67
C LEU A 167 43.07 -9.83 33.99
N VAL A 168 42.13 -10.78 33.94
CA VAL A 168 41.81 -11.72 35.01
C VAL A 168 42.93 -12.75 35.14
N LYS A 169 43.64 -12.73 36.26
CA LYS A 169 44.76 -13.64 36.56
C LYS A 169 44.50 -14.51 37.77
N ALA A 170 43.65 -14.05 38.70
CA ALA A 170 43.27 -14.79 39.91
C ALA A 170 41.73 -14.80 40.13
N PRO A 171 41.17 -15.81 40.82
CA PRO A 171 39.72 -15.90 41.07
C PRO A 171 39.11 -14.71 41.82
N GLY A 172 39.94 -13.97 42.57
CA GLY A 172 39.55 -12.77 43.30
C GLY A 172 39.48 -11.50 42.44
N ASP A 173 39.97 -11.53 41.19
CA ASP A 173 40.00 -10.35 40.33
C ASP A 173 38.57 -9.92 39.97
N ARG A 174 38.33 -8.60 40.02
CA ARG A 174 37.06 -7.95 39.65
C ARG A 174 37.35 -6.78 38.71
N PRO A 175 37.74 -7.02 37.44
CA PRO A 175 37.91 -5.95 36.46
C PRO A 175 36.58 -5.34 36.04
N GLU A 176 36.63 -4.17 35.41
CA GLU A 176 35.45 -3.58 34.79
C GLU A 176 35.03 -4.42 33.57
N PRO A 177 33.73 -4.71 33.40
CA PRO A 177 33.23 -5.33 32.17
C PRO A 177 33.56 -4.46 30.96
N ALA A 178 34.06 -5.08 29.88
CA ALA A 178 34.45 -4.38 28.67
C ALA A 178 33.86 -5.06 27.44
N THR A 179 33.19 -4.28 26.60
CA THR A 179 32.71 -4.66 25.26
C THR A 179 32.58 -3.41 24.40
N PHE A 180 32.22 -3.56 23.12
CA PHE A 180 31.90 -2.45 22.22
C PHE A 180 30.39 -2.22 22.02
N GLY A 181 29.56 -3.21 22.31
CA GLY A 181 28.13 -3.19 22.05
C GLY A 181 27.32 -2.38 23.07
N PRO A 182 26.03 -2.13 22.76
CA PRO A 182 25.15 -1.34 23.62
C PRO A 182 24.89 -2.04 24.96
N ALA A 183 24.85 -1.25 26.05
CA ALA A 183 24.50 -1.69 27.39
C ALA A 183 22.98 -1.94 27.50
N ASP A 184 22.59 -3.01 28.19
CA ASP A 184 21.18 -3.37 28.37
C ASP A 184 20.42 -2.36 29.26
N LEU A 185 19.12 -2.18 29.00
CA LEU A 185 18.26 -1.25 29.75
C LEU A 185 18.06 -1.65 31.21
N THR A 186 18.17 -2.95 31.53
CA THR A 186 17.94 -3.51 32.85
C THR A 186 19.16 -3.43 33.78
N LEU A 187 20.30 -2.91 33.30
CA LEU A 187 21.50 -2.78 34.12
C LEU A 187 21.24 -1.81 35.29
N PRO A 188 21.49 -2.21 36.56
CA PRO A 188 21.19 -1.38 37.73
C PRO A 188 21.80 0.02 37.71
N GLU A 189 23.05 0.15 37.25
CA GLU A 189 23.73 1.47 37.15
C GLU A 189 23.06 2.39 36.13
N ARG A 190 22.51 1.83 35.06
CA ARG A 190 21.74 2.57 34.07
C ARG A 190 20.35 2.91 34.61
N TRP A 191 19.69 1.96 35.27
CA TRP A 191 18.36 2.17 35.85
C TRP A 191 18.35 3.26 36.92
N ALA A 192 19.46 3.46 37.64
CA ALA A 192 19.62 4.56 38.59
C ALA A 192 19.44 5.95 37.95
N ASN A 193 19.64 6.09 36.64
CA ASN A 193 19.46 7.34 35.91
C ASN A 193 18.00 7.57 35.43
N SER A 194 17.09 6.64 35.70
CA SER A 194 15.68 6.72 35.25
C SER A 194 14.81 7.69 36.07
N GLY A 195 15.35 8.30 37.13
CA GLY A 195 14.64 9.21 38.02
C GLY A 195 13.73 8.52 39.04
N THR A 196 12.99 9.33 39.80
CA THR A 196 12.15 8.87 40.91
C THR A 196 10.66 8.86 40.52
N TYR A 197 10.02 7.68 40.51
CA TYR A 197 8.58 7.52 40.19
C TYR A 197 7.76 7.31 41.47
N ASP A 198 7.50 8.39 42.20
CA ASP A 198 6.72 8.39 43.43
C ASP A 198 5.35 9.11 43.28
N LYS A 199 4.64 9.32 44.40
CA LYS A 199 3.38 10.06 44.39
C LYS A 199 3.54 11.50 43.91
N LYS A 200 4.69 12.15 44.18
CA LYS A 200 4.95 13.52 43.71
C LYS A 200 5.06 13.55 42.19
N TRP A 201 5.74 12.59 41.58
CA TRP A 201 5.73 12.42 40.13
C TRP A 201 4.32 12.17 39.60
N LEU A 202 3.56 11.25 40.21
CA LEU A 202 2.20 10.93 39.77
C LEU A 202 1.26 12.17 39.79
N ASP A 203 1.34 12.98 40.84
CA ASP A 203 0.47 14.13 41.03
C ASP A 203 0.91 15.35 40.17
N ASN A 204 2.21 15.48 39.88
CA ASN A 204 2.76 16.71 39.31
C ASN A 204 3.44 16.56 37.94
N GLU A 205 3.89 15.38 37.55
CA GLU A 205 4.77 15.21 36.38
C GLU A 205 4.29 14.13 35.42
N ALA A 206 3.47 13.17 35.89
CA ALA A 206 2.90 12.14 35.04
C ALA A 206 2.01 12.75 33.94
N PRO A 207 2.08 12.24 32.69
CA PRO A 207 2.80 11.04 32.26
C PRO A 207 4.24 11.28 31.76
N GLY A 208 4.78 12.49 31.95
CA GLY A 208 6.12 12.85 31.51
C GLY A 208 7.24 12.22 32.34
N MET A 209 8.48 12.49 31.92
CA MET A 209 9.69 12.05 32.63
C MET A 209 9.83 12.78 33.98
N PRO A 210 10.31 12.09 35.03
CA PRO A 210 10.63 12.71 36.31
C PRO A 210 11.59 13.90 36.18
N SER A 211 11.45 14.90 37.04
CA SER A 211 12.33 16.08 37.04
C SER A 211 13.81 15.76 37.29
N ASP A 212 14.11 14.66 37.98
CA ASP A 212 15.44 14.15 38.30
C ASP A 212 15.95 13.10 37.29
N PHE A 213 15.26 12.90 36.16
CA PHE A 213 15.70 11.99 35.10
C PHE A 213 17.03 12.46 34.50
N ASP A 214 18.05 11.58 34.52
CA ASP A 214 19.33 11.83 33.85
C ASP A 214 19.29 11.26 32.42
N TRP A 215 19.33 12.16 31.44
CA TRP A 215 19.31 11.84 30.02
C TRP A 215 20.48 10.95 29.55
N SER A 216 21.56 10.84 30.33
CA SER A 216 22.63 9.87 30.09
C SER A 216 22.13 8.42 30.13
N PHE A 217 20.93 8.17 30.67
CA PHE A 217 20.19 6.91 30.54
C PHE A 217 20.08 6.41 29.08
N PHE A 218 19.99 7.32 28.11
CA PHE A 218 19.86 6.97 26.70
C PHE A 218 21.22 6.78 25.98
N ASN A 219 22.34 7.14 26.60
CA ASN A 219 23.65 6.75 26.11
C ASN A 219 23.92 5.28 26.46
N VAL A 220 23.90 4.42 25.43
CA VAL A 220 24.07 2.97 25.60
C VAL A 220 25.50 2.50 25.42
N ALA A 221 26.39 3.33 24.87
CA ALA A 221 27.80 2.96 24.77
C ALA A 221 28.48 3.06 26.15
N PRO A 222 29.49 2.23 26.45
CA PRO A 222 30.35 2.44 27.62
C PRO A 222 30.98 3.85 27.66
N PRO A 223 31.28 4.43 28.84
CA PRO A 223 31.81 5.79 28.94
C PRO A 223 33.08 6.07 28.12
N ASP A 224 33.94 5.07 27.91
CA ASP A 224 35.17 5.16 27.11
C ASP A 224 34.93 5.14 25.59
N GLN A 225 33.66 5.05 25.16
CA GLN A 225 33.19 5.13 23.77
C GLN A 225 32.29 6.36 23.53
N ARG A 226 32.33 7.33 24.44
CA ARG A 226 31.58 8.59 24.35
C ARG A 226 32.55 9.76 24.15
N ILE A 227 32.10 10.78 23.45
CA ILE A 227 32.82 12.05 23.29
C ILE A 227 32.07 13.18 23.97
N GLU A 228 32.80 14.20 24.41
CA GLU A 228 32.18 15.47 24.75
C GLU A 228 31.69 16.16 23.47
N GLY A 229 30.42 16.54 23.42
CA GLY A 229 29.79 17.04 22.20
C GLY A 229 29.34 15.93 21.26
N PHE A 230 29.40 16.17 19.95
CA PHE A 230 28.80 15.32 18.91
C PHE A 230 29.71 15.22 17.69
N PHE A 231 29.49 14.21 16.84
CA PHE A 231 30.27 14.01 15.63
C PHE A 231 29.97 15.10 14.59
N SER A 232 31.00 15.46 13.83
CA SER A 232 30.94 16.50 12.81
C SER A 232 31.07 15.96 11.38
N GLY A 233 31.34 14.66 11.23
CA GLY A 233 31.64 14.04 9.94
C GLY A 233 33.11 14.24 9.55
N GLY A 234 33.68 13.22 8.90
CA GLY A 234 35.08 13.15 8.46
C GLY A 234 36.01 12.43 9.45
N GLU A 235 35.53 12.03 10.62
CA GLU A 235 36.34 11.33 11.62
C GLU A 235 36.89 10.01 11.06
N PRO A 236 38.20 9.72 11.19
CA PRO A 236 38.79 8.49 10.68
C PRO A 236 38.28 7.28 11.47
N ILE A 237 38.00 6.19 10.76
CA ILE A 237 37.60 4.90 11.31
C ILE A 237 38.71 3.87 11.03
N GLU A 238 39.20 3.21 12.07
CA GLU A 238 40.10 2.06 11.94
C GLU A 238 39.61 0.92 12.82
N LEU A 239 39.37 -0.24 12.21
CA LEU A 239 38.94 -1.47 12.90
C LEU A 239 39.95 -2.58 12.65
N GLU A 240 40.28 -3.35 13.70
CA GLU A 240 41.22 -4.48 13.62
C GLU A 240 40.51 -5.76 14.09
N ASN A 241 40.58 -6.82 13.29
CA ASN A 241 40.14 -8.18 13.60
C ASN A 241 38.64 -8.34 13.94
N VAL A 242 37.77 -7.59 13.26
CA VAL A 242 36.29 -7.64 13.42
C VAL A 242 35.54 -8.06 12.16
N HIS A 243 36.26 -8.57 11.16
CA HIS A 243 35.68 -9.05 9.90
C HIS A 243 36.34 -10.36 9.50
N PRO A 244 35.59 -11.34 8.94
CA PRO A 244 36.14 -12.66 8.59
C PRO A 244 37.28 -12.59 7.57
N GLU A 245 37.16 -11.73 6.56
CA GLU A 245 38.13 -11.63 5.45
C GLU A 245 39.09 -10.44 5.54
N ARG A 246 38.74 -9.39 6.30
CA ARG A 246 39.47 -8.11 6.34
C ARG A 246 40.03 -7.91 7.74
N ALA A 247 41.28 -8.32 7.96
CA ALA A 247 41.96 -8.17 9.25
C ALA A 247 42.05 -6.70 9.71
N ARG A 248 42.04 -5.75 8.77
CA ARG A 248 41.99 -4.31 9.03
C ARG A 248 40.99 -3.64 8.09
N ILE A 249 40.16 -2.77 8.63
CA ILE A 249 39.25 -1.90 7.89
C ILE A 249 39.65 -0.45 8.19
N VAL A 250 39.84 0.35 7.13
CA VAL A 250 40.13 1.78 7.20
C VAL A 250 39.03 2.50 6.43
N SER A 251 38.37 3.45 7.07
CA SER A 251 37.25 4.20 6.52
C SER A 251 37.16 5.57 7.21
N ARG A 252 36.06 6.30 7.03
CA ARG A 252 35.75 7.55 7.72
C ARG A 252 34.24 7.70 7.93
N VAL A 253 33.86 8.50 8.92
CA VAL A 253 32.47 8.95 9.07
C VAL A 253 32.15 9.87 7.87
N PRO A 254 31.06 9.63 7.12
CA PRO A 254 30.66 10.50 6.01
C PRO A 254 30.53 11.98 6.40
N GLU A 255 31.00 12.88 5.54
CA GLU A 255 30.98 14.33 5.75
C GLU A 255 29.60 14.94 5.39
N VAL A 256 28.59 14.53 6.14
CA VAL A 256 27.18 14.90 5.91
C VAL A 256 26.55 15.51 7.16
N VAL A 257 25.57 16.38 6.95
CA VAL A 257 24.78 17.00 8.02
C VAL A 257 23.29 16.70 7.84
N GLY A 258 22.63 16.29 8.91
CA GLY A 258 21.19 16.07 8.91
C GLY A 258 20.41 17.37 8.80
N ARG A 259 19.35 17.36 7.98
CA ARG A 259 18.34 18.42 7.90
C ARG A 259 16.96 17.85 8.20
N ALA A 260 16.22 18.52 9.07
CA ALA A 260 14.84 18.17 9.38
C ALA A 260 13.98 19.43 9.45
N PHE A 261 12.77 19.36 8.92
CA PHE A 261 11.80 20.43 8.96
C PHE A 261 10.43 19.89 9.30
N ILE A 262 9.63 20.69 10.00
CA ILE A 262 8.23 20.41 10.25
C ILE A 262 7.36 21.58 9.83
N THR A 263 6.13 21.25 9.42
CA THR A 263 5.06 22.24 9.38
C THR A 263 4.25 22.09 10.66
N GLN A 264 4.31 23.11 11.51
CA GLN A 264 3.61 23.13 12.79
C GLN A 264 2.37 24.03 12.70
N LYS A 265 1.23 23.53 13.15
CA LYS A 265 0.00 24.30 13.29
C LYS A 265 0.04 25.08 14.61
N THR A 266 0.12 26.40 14.52
CA THR A 266 0.07 27.31 15.66
C THR A 266 -1.26 28.09 15.66
N PRO A 267 -1.60 28.79 16.76
CA PRO A 267 -2.76 29.68 16.76
C PRO A 267 -2.73 30.79 15.71
N ARG A 268 -1.55 31.08 15.12
CA ARG A 268 -1.37 32.12 14.09
C ARG A 268 -1.39 31.58 12.66
N GLY A 269 -1.45 30.26 12.47
CA GLY A 269 -1.41 29.61 11.16
C GLY A 269 -0.45 28.43 11.13
N GLU A 270 -0.03 28.03 9.93
CA GLU A 270 0.99 27.01 9.73
C GLU A 270 2.38 27.65 9.66
N GLU A 271 3.32 27.13 10.44
CA GLU A 271 4.70 27.62 10.52
C GLU A 271 5.67 26.55 10.04
N TRP A 272 6.62 26.95 9.19
CA TRP A 272 7.72 26.10 8.73
C TRP A 272 8.91 26.23 9.68
N VAL A 273 9.26 25.14 10.36
CA VAL A 273 10.26 25.14 11.44
C VAL A 273 11.39 24.15 11.10
N GLU A 274 12.64 24.65 11.06
CA GLU A 274 13.82 23.76 11.01
C GLU A 274 14.05 23.14 12.39
N VAL A 275 14.13 21.82 12.44
CA VAL A 275 14.48 21.06 13.65
C VAL A 275 16.01 20.86 13.64
N PRO A 276 16.76 21.49 14.56
CA PRO A 276 18.21 21.36 14.58
C PRO A 276 18.62 19.91 14.85
N LEU A 277 19.46 19.34 13.99
CA LEU A 277 19.94 17.97 14.10
C LEU A 277 21.40 17.91 14.55
N ARG A 278 21.73 16.88 15.34
CA ARG A 278 23.09 16.56 15.80
C ARG A 278 23.41 15.10 15.53
N MET A 279 24.61 14.78 15.07
CA MET A 279 25.04 13.39 14.88
C MET A 279 25.44 12.79 16.23
N GLU A 280 24.51 12.07 16.87
CA GLU A 280 24.66 11.59 18.26
C GLU A 280 25.25 10.18 18.35
N THR A 281 25.10 9.35 17.32
CA THR A 281 25.57 7.96 17.40
C THR A 281 26.14 7.49 16.07
N VAL A 282 27.30 6.84 16.15
CA VAL A 282 27.91 6.06 15.07
C VAL A 282 27.88 4.59 15.48
N HIS A 283 27.09 3.77 14.80
CA HIS A 283 27.00 2.33 15.08
C HIS A 283 27.61 1.55 13.93
N LEU A 284 28.64 0.76 14.22
CA LEU A 284 29.38 -0.03 13.24
C LEU A 284 28.96 -1.50 13.30
N LEU A 285 28.68 -2.07 12.13
CA LEU A 285 28.35 -3.47 11.87
C LEU A 285 29.36 -4.03 10.84
N PRO A 286 30.61 -4.34 11.26
CA PRO A 286 31.68 -4.64 10.33
C PRO A 286 31.41 -5.90 9.49
N GLY A 287 30.76 -6.92 10.07
CA GLY A 287 30.38 -8.15 9.37
C GLY A 287 29.48 -7.92 8.15
N ALA A 288 28.72 -6.83 8.13
CA ALA A 288 27.85 -6.43 7.03
C ALA A 288 28.44 -5.30 6.15
N ASN A 289 29.72 -4.92 6.36
CA ASN A 289 30.35 -3.74 5.74
C ASN A 289 29.55 -2.44 5.95
N LEU A 290 28.91 -2.27 7.11
CA LEU A 290 27.93 -1.21 7.32
C LEU A 290 28.26 -0.36 8.55
N GLY A 291 28.22 0.96 8.39
CA GLY A 291 28.11 1.94 9.45
C GLY A 291 26.76 2.65 9.42
N ILE A 292 26.31 3.13 10.58
CA ILE A 292 25.02 3.81 10.74
C ILE A 292 25.25 5.11 11.48
N LEU A 293 24.77 6.21 10.91
CA LEU A 293 24.73 7.53 11.55
C LEU A 293 23.32 7.81 12.06
N LEU A 294 23.21 8.19 13.32
CA LEU A 294 21.97 8.65 13.92
C LEU A 294 22.04 10.14 14.18
N PHE A 295 21.19 10.89 13.48
CA PHE A 295 20.98 12.31 13.73
C PHE A 295 19.75 12.54 14.59
N ARG A 296 19.88 13.29 15.67
CA ARG A 296 18.80 13.59 16.60
C ARG A 296 18.41 15.05 16.54
N GLY A 297 17.10 15.29 16.50
CA GLY A 297 16.50 16.60 16.69
C GLY A 297 15.42 16.56 17.74
N VAL A 298 15.29 17.66 18.49
CA VAL A 298 14.20 17.87 19.44
C VAL A 298 13.64 19.27 19.23
N VAL A 299 12.33 19.37 19.12
CA VAL A 299 11.60 20.63 19.03
C VAL A 299 10.41 20.59 19.99
N ARG A 300 10.09 21.73 20.60
CA ARG A 300 8.90 21.86 21.42
C ARG A 300 7.65 21.86 20.53
N ILE A 301 6.62 21.17 20.98
CA ILE A 301 5.31 21.12 20.31
C ILE A 301 4.22 21.67 21.22
N ALA A 302 3.05 21.94 20.65
CA ALA A 302 1.88 22.39 21.39
C ALA A 302 1.06 21.21 21.91
N GLU A 303 1.01 20.10 21.18
CA GLU A 303 0.24 18.91 21.57
C GLU A 303 1.17 17.73 21.92
N ASP A 304 0.91 17.02 23.02
CA ASP A 304 1.70 15.90 23.56
C ASP A 304 1.79 14.64 22.70
N ASP A 305 1.08 14.62 21.57
CA ASP A 305 1.11 13.55 20.57
C ASP A 305 1.40 14.08 19.16
N ALA A 306 1.93 15.31 19.07
CA ALA A 306 2.34 15.95 17.83
C ALA A 306 1.23 16.11 16.78
N LYS A 307 -0.05 16.24 17.20
CA LYS A 307 -1.14 16.57 16.25
C LYS A 307 -0.95 17.93 15.58
N ASP A 308 -0.29 18.87 16.26
CA ASP A 308 0.12 20.14 15.69
C ASP A 308 1.25 19.99 14.65
N VAL A 309 1.92 18.84 14.55
CA VAL A 309 2.91 18.56 13.50
C VAL A 309 2.22 17.95 12.29
N LEU A 310 1.89 18.80 11.32
CA LEU A 310 1.14 18.41 10.12
C LEU A 310 2.01 17.60 9.15
N HIS A 311 3.26 18.03 9.00
CA HIS A 311 4.20 17.49 8.02
C HIS A 311 5.61 17.40 8.59
N PHE A 312 6.38 16.44 8.09
CA PHE A 312 7.80 16.27 8.39
C PHE A 312 8.59 16.06 7.10
N LEU A 313 9.71 16.77 6.95
CA LEU A 313 10.70 16.56 5.88
C LEU A 313 12.07 16.22 6.49
N GLY A 314 12.67 15.12 6.06
CA GLY A 314 14.04 14.72 6.42
C GLY A 314 14.97 14.69 5.19
N ALA A 315 16.19 15.18 5.36
CA ALA A 315 17.21 15.26 4.31
C ALA A 315 18.64 15.21 4.88
N LEU A 316 19.62 15.07 4.00
CA LEU A 316 21.04 15.21 4.29
C LEU A 316 21.66 16.22 3.32
N ASP A 317 22.49 17.13 3.83
CA ASP A 317 23.37 17.98 3.02
C ASP A 317 24.82 17.53 3.17
N ALA A 318 25.67 17.90 2.21
CA ALA A 318 27.11 17.82 2.43
C ALA A 318 27.50 18.85 3.49
N LYS A 319 28.46 18.51 4.36
CA LYS A 319 28.91 19.35 5.48
C LYS A 319 29.20 20.80 5.06
N ASP A 320 29.86 20.97 3.92
CA ASP A 320 30.28 22.29 3.41
C ASP A 320 29.30 22.91 2.40
N GLN A 321 28.17 22.24 2.10
CA GLN A 321 27.16 22.71 1.15
C GLN A 321 25.75 22.61 1.74
N LYS A 322 25.54 23.22 2.90
CA LYS A 322 24.23 23.31 3.55
C LYS A 322 23.27 24.16 2.69
N ARG A 323 22.15 23.57 2.24
CA ARG A 323 21.13 24.26 1.43
C ARG A 323 20.23 25.15 2.30
N SER A 324 19.57 26.15 1.71
CA SER A 324 18.71 27.08 2.48
C SER A 324 17.40 26.42 2.92
N SER A 325 16.74 26.97 3.96
CA SER A 325 15.39 26.51 4.35
C SER A 325 14.37 26.70 3.22
N ALA A 326 14.50 27.78 2.43
CA ALA A 326 13.60 28.07 1.31
C ALA A 326 13.67 26.98 0.23
N TYR A 327 14.87 26.48 -0.09
CA TYR A 327 15.06 25.37 -1.02
C TYR A 327 14.24 24.13 -0.60
N TYR A 328 14.30 23.76 0.68
CA TYR A 328 13.56 22.60 1.19
C TYR A 328 12.05 22.82 1.20
N GLN A 329 11.59 24.05 1.41
CA GLN A 329 10.17 24.39 1.31
C GLN A 329 9.65 24.24 -0.13
N GLU A 330 10.45 24.59 -1.15
CA GLU A 330 10.10 24.36 -2.55
C GLU A 330 10.07 22.87 -2.93
N VAL A 331 11.08 22.11 -2.50
CA VAL A 331 11.11 20.64 -2.69
C VAL A 331 9.90 19.98 -2.02
N PHE A 332 9.57 20.43 -0.81
CA PHE A 332 8.41 19.98 -0.05
C PHE A 332 7.10 20.25 -0.80
N ALA A 333 6.91 21.48 -1.30
CA ALA A 333 5.72 21.85 -2.07
C ALA A 333 5.53 20.97 -3.32
N ARG A 334 6.60 20.73 -4.09
CA ARG A 334 6.56 19.84 -5.27
C ARG A 334 6.18 18.40 -4.92
N ARG A 335 6.65 17.89 -3.79
CA ARG A 335 6.32 16.53 -3.30
C ARG A 335 4.92 16.43 -2.69
N LEU A 336 4.28 17.54 -2.34
CA LEU A 336 2.88 17.57 -1.90
C LEU A 336 1.88 17.67 -3.05
N ASP A 337 2.34 17.95 -4.27
CA ASP A 337 1.49 18.04 -5.46
C ASP A 337 0.65 16.76 -5.64
N LYS A 338 -0.65 16.93 -5.88
CA LYS A 338 -1.61 15.81 -5.95
C LYS A 338 -1.41 14.93 -7.19
N GLU A 339 -0.91 15.50 -8.29
CA GLU A 339 -0.73 14.79 -9.54
C GLU A 339 0.70 14.27 -9.66
N LYS A 340 1.70 15.11 -9.39
CA LYS A 340 3.13 14.83 -9.68
C LYS A 340 3.98 14.55 -8.44
N GLY A 341 3.42 14.65 -7.24
CA GLY A 341 4.18 14.46 -6.00
C GLY A 341 4.87 13.09 -5.91
N HIS A 342 4.27 12.05 -6.51
CA HIS A 342 4.84 10.69 -6.56
C HIS A 342 6.10 10.59 -7.43
N LEU A 343 6.21 11.38 -8.51
CA LEU A 343 7.43 11.44 -9.35
C LEU A 343 8.55 12.16 -8.61
N HIS A 344 8.23 13.29 -7.98
CA HIS A 344 9.20 14.01 -7.14
C HIS A 344 9.65 13.18 -5.94
N ALA A 345 8.83 12.25 -5.45
CA ALA A 345 9.19 11.37 -4.34
C ALA A 345 10.45 10.53 -4.63
N LEU A 346 10.67 10.16 -5.91
CA LEU A 346 11.78 9.32 -6.37
C LEU A 346 13.12 10.06 -6.53
N ARG A 347 13.14 11.41 -6.45
CA ARG A 347 14.35 12.23 -6.65
C ARG A 347 15.16 12.38 -5.37
N ASP A 348 15.94 11.39 -4.99
CA ASP A 348 16.77 11.40 -3.77
C ASP A 348 17.80 12.54 -3.79
N ARG A 349 18.38 12.89 -4.96
CA ARG A 349 19.34 14.02 -5.11
C ARG A 349 18.89 15.35 -4.52
N GLU A 350 17.59 15.62 -4.48
CA GLU A 350 17.04 16.87 -3.92
C GLU A 350 17.06 16.89 -2.39
N LEU A 351 17.18 15.72 -1.75
CA LEU A 351 17.17 15.55 -0.30
C LEU A 351 18.46 14.89 0.23
N LEU A 352 19.44 14.61 -0.63
CA LEU A 352 20.73 14.02 -0.29
C LEU A 352 21.91 14.92 -0.73
N PRO A 353 23.13 14.69 -0.23
CA PRO A 353 24.29 15.55 -0.49
C PRO A 353 24.71 15.57 -1.97
N ILE A 354 24.96 16.76 -2.53
CA ILE A 354 25.54 16.86 -3.88
C ILE A 354 26.95 16.27 -3.87
N GLY A 355 27.25 15.38 -4.83
CA GLY A 355 28.58 14.81 -5.00
C GLY A 355 28.96 13.68 -4.03
N ALA A 356 28.04 13.23 -3.16
CA ALA A 356 28.27 12.03 -2.36
C ALA A 356 28.20 10.75 -3.22
N SER A 357 28.91 9.71 -2.77
CA SER A 357 28.80 8.38 -3.36
C SER A 357 27.58 7.63 -2.81
N TYR A 358 26.90 6.90 -3.67
CA TYR A 358 25.67 6.15 -3.37
C TYR A 358 25.83 4.69 -3.75
N ALA A 359 25.58 3.77 -2.81
CA ALA A 359 25.55 2.35 -3.14
C ALA A 359 24.35 2.03 -4.04
N ALA A 360 24.53 1.24 -5.10
CA ALA A 360 23.45 0.90 -6.02
C ALA A 360 22.28 0.20 -5.31
N PHE A 361 21.05 0.50 -5.71
CA PHE A 361 19.87 -0.24 -5.26
C PHE A 361 19.90 -1.67 -5.80
N ARG A 362 19.66 -2.69 -4.96
CA ARG A 362 19.52 -4.07 -5.43
C ARG A 362 18.06 -4.37 -5.78
N ALA A 363 17.84 -5.30 -6.71
CA ALA A 363 16.51 -5.60 -7.23
C ALA A 363 15.51 -6.11 -6.17
N ASP A 364 16.02 -6.72 -5.10
CA ASP A 364 15.28 -7.21 -3.93
C ASP A 364 15.00 -6.13 -2.88
N GLU A 365 15.67 -4.98 -2.95
CA GLU A 365 15.55 -3.86 -2.00
C GLU A 365 14.50 -2.82 -2.43
N VAL A 366 14.11 -2.81 -3.71
CA VAL A 366 13.14 -1.87 -4.29
C VAL A 366 11.73 -2.44 -4.18
N GLY A 367 11.20 -2.48 -2.95
CA GLY A 367 9.82 -2.87 -2.62
C GLY A 367 8.76 -1.82 -3.01
N LEU A 368 8.89 -1.18 -4.17
CA LEU A 368 7.87 -0.27 -4.68
C LEU A 368 6.63 -1.10 -5.11
N PRO A 369 5.41 -0.78 -4.63
CA PRO A 369 4.20 -1.37 -5.18
C PRO A 369 4.10 -0.94 -6.65
N GLY A 370 4.35 -1.87 -7.56
CA GLY A 370 4.40 -1.60 -8.99
C GLY A 370 5.64 -2.20 -9.67
N THR A 371 6.82 -2.24 -9.05
CA THR A 371 8.04 -2.58 -9.80
C THR A 371 8.18 -4.05 -10.18
N THR A 372 7.62 -4.99 -9.40
CA THR A 372 7.64 -6.42 -9.78
C THR A 372 6.57 -6.73 -10.82
N THR A 373 5.38 -6.14 -10.70
CA THR A 373 4.26 -6.33 -11.63
C THR A 373 4.47 -5.56 -12.93
N GLU A 374 5.05 -4.36 -12.90
CA GLU A 374 5.47 -3.59 -14.07
C GLU A 374 6.74 -4.16 -14.70
N ARG A 375 7.73 -4.68 -13.95
CA ARG A 375 8.81 -5.47 -14.57
C ARG A 375 8.26 -6.72 -15.23
N LEU A 376 7.31 -7.42 -14.61
CA LEU A 376 6.67 -8.57 -15.24
C LEU A 376 5.84 -8.15 -16.45
N VAL A 377 5.08 -7.06 -16.38
CA VAL A 377 4.27 -6.56 -17.51
C VAL A 377 5.14 -6.02 -18.63
N SER A 378 6.19 -5.23 -18.36
CA SER A 378 7.15 -4.71 -19.34
C SER A 378 8.07 -5.79 -19.90
N LYS A 379 8.53 -6.75 -19.08
CA LYS A 379 9.30 -7.92 -19.54
C LYS A 379 8.42 -8.90 -20.30
N ASN A 380 7.14 -9.06 -19.96
CA ASN A 380 6.17 -9.86 -20.73
C ASN A 380 5.71 -9.12 -21.99
N LEU A 381 5.60 -7.79 -21.98
CA LEU A 381 5.35 -6.97 -23.17
C LEU A 381 6.54 -7.05 -24.11
N ARG A 382 7.77 -6.88 -23.60
CA ARG A 382 8.99 -6.94 -24.41
C ARG A 382 9.29 -8.35 -24.87
N ALA A 383 9.18 -9.38 -24.02
CA ALA A 383 9.24 -10.76 -24.46
C ALA A 383 8.12 -11.09 -25.45
N GLY A 384 6.93 -10.50 -25.30
CA GLY A 384 5.83 -10.59 -26.27
C GLY A 384 6.11 -9.85 -27.58
N MET A 385 6.81 -8.71 -27.54
CA MET A 385 7.24 -7.94 -28.71
C MET A 385 8.44 -8.56 -29.40
N GLU A 386 9.40 -9.13 -28.66
CA GLU A 386 10.55 -9.89 -29.16
C GLU A 386 10.11 -11.24 -29.71
N ALA A 387 9.18 -11.92 -29.04
CA ALA A 387 8.51 -13.09 -29.61
C ALA A 387 7.73 -12.70 -30.87
N ARG A 388 7.02 -11.57 -30.91
CA ARG A 388 6.35 -11.08 -32.15
C ARG A 388 7.34 -10.63 -33.23
N LEU A 389 8.49 -10.05 -32.90
CA LEU A 389 9.52 -9.65 -33.87
C LEU A 389 10.28 -10.86 -34.39
N ALA A 390 10.62 -11.83 -33.54
CA ALA A 390 11.19 -13.11 -33.94
C ALA A 390 10.17 -13.94 -34.72
N ASP A 391 8.89 -13.91 -34.35
CA ASP A 391 7.82 -14.56 -35.10
C ASP A 391 7.58 -13.84 -36.42
N VAL A 392 7.65 -12.50 -36.49
CA VAL A 392 7.62 -11.74 -37.76
C VAL A 392 8.84 -12.04 -38.63
N ASP A 393 10.05 -12.10 -38.07
CA ASP A 393 11.28 -12.37 -38.82
C ASP A 393 11.37 -13.83 -39.31
N LYS A 394 10.90 -14.78 -38.49
CA LYS A 394 10.78 -16.20 -38.80
C LYS A 394 9.62 -16.49 -39.76
N ASN A 395 8.49 -15.79 -39.62
CA ASN A 395 7.41 -15.81 -40.60
C ASN A 395 7.82 -15.12 -41.92
N LEU A 396 8.75 -14.16 -41.90
CA LEU A 396 9.32 -13.53 -43.10
C LEU A 396 10.46 -14.36 -43.73
N ASP A 397 11.08 -15.30 -43.02
CA ASP A 397 12.03 -16.27 -43.59
C ASP A 397 11.37 -17.18 -44.64
N ASP A 398 10.07 -17.44 -44.47
CA ASP A 398 9.24 -18.16 -45.45
C ASP A 398 8.78 -17.28 -46.64
N PHE A 399 9.07 -15.96 -46.64
CA PHE A 399 8.70 -15.00 -47.70
C PHE A 399 9.86 -14.05 -48.12
N PRO A 400 10.82 -14.55 -48.95
CA PRO A 400 12.11 -13.88 -49.22
C PRO A 400 12.02 -12.50 -49.90
N ASP A 401 11.03 -12.30 -50.78
CA ASP A 401 10.86 -11.02 -51.51
C ASP A 401 10.20 -9.93 -50.66
N SER A 402 9.36 -10.31 -49.70
CA SER A 402 8.80 -9.38 -48.70
C SER A 402 9.84 -8.98 -47.66
N LYS A 403 10.74 -9.89 -47.29
CA LYS A 403 11.87 -9.63 -46.37
C LYS A 403 12.89 -8.62 -46.94
N LYS A 404 13.11 -8.60 -48.26
CA LYS A 404 13.99 -7.61 -48.93
C LYS A 404 13.47 -6.16 -48.85
N ASN A 405 12.15 -5.98 -48.83
CA ASN A 405 11.51 -4.66 -48.90
C ASN A 405 10.95 -4.18 -47.56
N ALA A 406 10.74 -5.08 -46.59
CA ALA A 406 10.31 -4.73 -45.27
C ALA A 406 11.50 -4.21 -44.45
N LYS A 407 11.48 -2.93 -44.07
CA LYS A 407 12.41 -2.37 -43.07
C LYS A 407 12.02 -2.84 -41.67
N VAL A 408 12.04 -4.15 -41.45
CA VAL A 408 11.84 -4.73 -40.11
C VAL A 408 13.11 -4.52 -39.32
N PRO A 409 13.06 -3.88 -38.14
CA PRO A 409 14.22 -3.75 -37.28
C PRO A 409 14.76 -5.15 -36.90
N GLN A 410 16.02 -5.46 -37.22
CA GLN A 410 16.65 -6.77 -36.90
C GLN A 410 16.72 -7.06 -35.40
N ALA A 411 16.57 -6.04 -34.57
CA ALA A 411 16.38 -6.14 -33.14
C ALA A 411 15.54 -4.96 -32.66
N LEU A 412 14.77 -5.14 -31.58
CA LEU A 412 14.32 -3.97 -30.81
C LEU A 412 15.58 -3.19 -30.40
N PRO A 413 15.55 -1.84 -30.44
CA PRO A 413 16.65 -1.08 -29.86
C PRO A 413 16.94 -1.62 -28.45
N PRO A 414 18.22 -1.72 -28.07
CA PRO A 414 18.59 -2.18 -26.73
C PRO A 414 17.76 -1.37 -25.75
N GLU A 415 17.15 -2.07 -24.79
CA GLU A 415 16.42 -1.40 -23.70
C GLU A 415 17.40 -0.35 -23.17
N ALA A 416 17.04 0.94 -23.35
CA ALA A 416 17.84 1.99 -22.77
C ALA A 416 17.98 1.60 -21.30
N PRO A 417 19.20 1.53 -20.75
CA PRO A 417 19.36 1.13 -19.36
C PRO A 417 18.37 1.98 -18.57
N LEU A 418 17.51 1.31 -17.80
CA LEU A 418 16.50 2.00 -17.00
C LEU A 418 17.24 3.15 -16.32
N PRO A 419 16.79 4.40 -16.51
CA PRO A 419 17.43 5.52 -15.85
C PRO A 419 17.53 5.19 -14.36
N ASP A 420 18.54 5.73 -13.69
CA ASP A 420 18.59 5.65 -12.23
C ASP A 420 17.21 6.08 -11.69
N VAL A 421 16.78 5.51 -10.56
CA VAL A 421 15.49 5.84 -9.93
C VAL A 421 15.35 7.37 -9.78
N ASP A 422 16.47 8.08 -9.60
CA ASP A 422 16.55 9.54 -9.57
C ASP A 422 16.21 10.23 -10.91
N ASP A 423 16.54 9.61 -12.04
CA ASP A 423 16.35 10.15 -13.41
C ASP A 423 14.99 9.75 -14.01
N MET A 424 14.29 8.78 -13.41
CA MET A 424 12.96 8.32 -13.87
C MET A 424 11.94 9.44 -13.97
N ALA A 425 11.94 10.38 -13.02
CA ALA A 425 11.00 11.50 -13.02
C ALA A 425 11.25 12.48 -14.18
N GLU A 426 12.50 12.73 -14.55
CA GLU A 426 12.83 13.56 -15.73
C GLU A 426 12.46 12.82 -17.02
N HIS A 427 12.66 11.51 -17.06
CA HIS A 427 12.29 10.66 -18.19
C HIS A 427 10.77 10.63 -18.42
N VAL A 428 9.97 10.46 -17.36
CA VAL A 428 8.50 10.49 -17.44
C VAL A 428 8.00 11.87 -17.86
N GLU A 429 8.52 12.97 -17.29
CA GLU A 429 8.15 14.32 -17.70
C GLU A 429 8.50 14.61 -19.17
N GLN A 430 9.64 14.09 -19.65
CA GLN A 430 10.04 14.23 -21.04
C GLN A 430 9.14 13.41 -21.96
N MET A 431 8.83 12.16 -21.59
CA MET A 431 7.87 11.32 -22.31
C MET A 431 6.47 11.94 -22.36
N GLU A 432 5.98 12.52 -21.26
CA GLU A 432 4.69 13.23 -21.24
C GLU A 432 4.69 14.44 -22.17
N LYS A 433 5.75 15.25 -22.15
CA LYS A 433 5.91 16.39 -23.08
C LYS A 433 5.97 15.93 -24.54
N GLU A 434 6.65 14.83 -24.81
CA GLU A 434 6.73 14.24 -26.15
C GLU A 434 5.39 13.66 -26.58
N MET A 435 4.66 13.00 -25.69
CA MET A 435 3.31 12.47 -25.92
C MET A 435 2.28 13.57 -26.12
N GLU A 436 2.37 14.68 -25.38
CA GLU A 436 1.46 15.81 -25.55
C GLU A 436 1.75 16.56 -26.85
N LYS A 437 3.02 16.80 -27.17
CA LYS A 437 3.41 17.31 -28.50
C LYS A 437 2.98 16.37 -29.61
N ALA A 438 3.13 15.06 -29.44
CA ALA A 438 2.67 14.07 -30.40
C ALA A 438 1.15 14.06 -30.52
N ARG A 439 0.39 14.21 -29.41
CA ARG A 439 -1.08 14.34 -29.42
C ARG A 439 -1.54 15.61 -30.12
N GLU A 440 -0.93 16.75 -29.83
CA GLU A 440 -1.22 18.01 -30.52
C GLU A 440 -0.86 17.93 -32.01
N GLN A 441 0.28 17.31 -32.34
CA GLN A 441 0.72 17.12 -33.72
C GLN A 441 -0.19 16.13 -34.47
N VAL A 442 -0.62 15.04 -33.84
CA VAL A 442 -1.61 14.10 -34.37
C VAL A 442 -2.98 14.77 -34.51
N LYS A 443 -3.40 15.59 -33.56
CA LYS A 443 -4.64 16.37 -33.64
C LYS A 443 -4.58 17.34 -34.83
N LYS A 444 -3.49 18.08 -34.97
CA LYS A 444 -3.28 19.02 -36.09
C LYS A 444 -3.17 18.30 -37.43
N GLN A 445 -2.43 17.20 -37.51
CA GLN A 445 -2.35 16.34 -38.70
C GLN A 445 -3.70 15.72 -39.04
N ARG A 446 -4.51 15.35 -38.04
CA ARG A 446 -5.86 14.82 -38.23
C ARG A 446 -6.80 15.91 -38.73
N GLU A 447 -6.75 17.13 -38.19
CA GLU A 447 -7.51 18.28 -38.67
C GLU A 447 -7.12 18.66 -40.11
N GLU A 448 -5.82 18.69 -40.42
CA GLU A 448 -5.29 18.94 -41.77
C GLU A 448 -5.64 17.80 -42.75
N ALA A 449 -5.59 16.54 -42.31
CA ALA A 449 -5.98 15.39 -43.12
C ALA A 449 -7.49 15.37 -43.38
N ILE A 450 -8.31 15.68 -42.39
CA ILE A 450 -9.76 15.83 -42.54
C ILE A 450 -10.07 16.98 -43.50
N ALA A 451 -9.42 18.13 -43.37
CA ALA A 451 -9.60 19.26 -44.28
C ALA A 451 -9.19 18.92 -45.72
N ASN A 452 -8.05 18.24 -45.91
CA ASN A 452 -7.59 17.80 -47.23
C ASN A 452 -8.51 16.74 -47.86
N VAL A 453 -9.03 15.79 -47.07
CA VAL A 453 -9.97 14.79 -47.58
C VAL A 453 -11.32 15.43 -47.90
N ARG A 454 -11.80 16.39 -47.09
CA ARG A 454 -13.03 17.15 -47.35
C ARG A 454 -12.93 17.95 -48.66
N ALA A 455 -11.81 18.65 -48.87
CA ALA A 455 -11.54 19.39 -50.12
C ALA A 455 -11.44 18.45 -51.34
N ARG A 456 -10.87 17.24 -51.19
CA ARG A 456 -10.81 16.23 -52.27
C ARG A 456 -12.18 15.61 -52.55
N CYS A 457 -13.02 15.44 -51.54
CA CYS A 457 -14.40 14.96 -51.71
C CYS A 457 -15.25 16.01 -52.43
N GLU A 458 -15.17 17.29 -52.04
CA GLU A 458 -15.82 18.40 -52.74
C GLU A 458 -15.38 18.50 -54.21
N ALA A 459 -14.08 18.40 -54.49
CA ALA A 459 -13.55 18.40 -55.86
C ALA A 459 -13.99 17.19 -56.70
N ALA A 460 -14.37 16.08 -56.06
CA ALA A 460 -14.89 14.87 -56.70
C ALA A 460 -16.43 14.83 -56.77
N GLY A 461 -17.13 15.86 -56.29
CA GLY A 461 -18.59 15.90 -56.22
C GLY A 461 -19.20 14.96 -55.18
N LEU A 462 -18.43 14.56 -54.15
CA LEU A 462 -18.82 13.66 -53.08
C LEU A 462 -19.01 14.45 -51.77
N ASP A 463 -20.11 14.22 -51.06
CA ASP A 463 -20.33 14.79 -49.72
C ASP A 463 -19.46 14.04 -48.69
N TYR A 464 -18.49 14.74 -48.10
CA TYR A 464 -17.59 14.20 -47.09
C TYR A 464 -18.32 13.70 -45.84
N ASP A 465 -19.33 14.44 -45.38
CA ASP A 465 -20.09 14.08 -44.19
C ASP A 465 -20.97 12.85 -44.47
N GLU A 466 -21.52 12.73 -45.69
CA GLU A 466 -22.22 11.52 -46.14
C GLU A 466 -21.29 10.31 -46.28
N GLN A 467 -20.08 10.49 -46.82
CA GLN A 467 -19.06 9.45 -46.98
C GLN A 467 -18.53 8.97 -45.62
N MET A 468 -18.27 9.89 -44.69
CA MET A 468 -17.87 9.54 -43.32
C MET A 468 -19.01 8.86 -42.56
N ARG A 469 -20.26 9.28 -42.78
CA ARG A 469 -21.44 8.60 -42.21
C ARG A 469 -21.60 7.18 -42.77
N LYS A 470 -21.31 6.96 -44.06
CA LYS A 470 -21.23 5.63 -44.67
C LYS A 470 -20.09 4.79 -44.09
N ALA A 471 -18.88 5.34 -43.96
CA ALA A 471 -17.73 4.63 -43.39
C ALA A 471 -17.92 4.29 -41.91
N GLN A 472 -18.54 5.19 -41.11
CA GLN A 472 -18.92 4.92 -39.72
C GLN A 472 -20.04 3.88 -39.61
N ALA A 473 -21.01 3.89 -40.52
CA ALA A 473 -22.04 2.85 -40.59
C ALA A 473 -21.46 1.49 -41.04
N GLU A 474 -20.43 1.49 -41.88
CA GLU A 474 -19.72 0.27 -42.30
C GLU A 474 -18.84 -0.34 -41.21
N ALA A 475 -18.31 0.51 -40.31
CA ALA A 475 -17.47 0.14 -39.17
C ALA A 475 -18.27 -0.07 -37.85
N ALA A 476 -19.58 0.11 -37.86
CA ALA A 476 -20.47 -0.10 -36.72
C ALA A 476 -20.93 -1.56 -36.60
N GLY A 477 -21.10 -2.03 -35.36
CA GLY A 477 -21.55 -3.38 -35.06
C GLY A 477 -20.44 -4.43 -34.96
N PRO A 478 -20.80 -5.72 -34.82
CA PRO A 478 -19.85 -6.80 -34.58
C PRO A 478 -18.86 -6.97 -35.74
N PRO A 479 -17.66 -7.52 -35.47
CA PRO A 479 -16.67 -7.79 -36.51
C PRO A 479 -17.26 -8.66 -37.62
N LYS A 480 -17.20 -8.16 -38.87
CA LYS A 480 -17.71 -8.89 -40.05
C LYS A 480 -16.79 -10.02 -40.53
N PHE A 481 -15.58 -10.09 -39.97
CA PHE A 481 -14.60 -11.11 -40.31
C PHE A 481 -15.06 -12.49 -39.81
N SER A 482 -15.14 -13.45 -40.73
CA SER A 482 -15.40 -14.86 -40.42
C SER A 482 -14.38 -15.74 -41.12
N ALA A 483 -13.71 -16.62 -40.37
CA ALA A 483 -12.72 -17.52 -40.94
C ALA A 483 -13.35 -18.44 -42.00
N ASP A 484 -14.58 -18.93 -41.76
CA ASP A 484 -15.26 -19.84 -42.69
C ASP A 484 -15.66 -19.13 -43.99
N ALA A 485 -16.16 -17.88 -43.92
CA ALA A 485 -16.49 -17.10 -45.11
C ALA A 485 -15.24 -16.77 -45.92
N GLN A 486 -14.16 -16.37 -45.25
CA GLN A 486 -12.87 -16.07 -45.88
C GLN A 486 -12.27 -17.31 -46.54
N LEU A 487 -12.32 -18.48 -45.87
CA LEU A 487 -11.87 -19.75 -46.43
C LEU A 487 -12.75 -20.20 -47.60
N ALA A 488 -14.06 -20.00 -47.54
CA ALA A 488 -14.97 -20.31 -48.64
C ALA A 488 -14.72 -19.42 -49.87
N GLU A 489 -14.46 -18.13 -49.66
CA GLU A 489 -14.09 -17.18 -50.71
C GLU A 489 -12.76 -17.57 -51.35
N PHE A 490 -11.74 -17.88 -50.56
CA PHE A 490 -10.47 -18.38 -51.08
C PHE A 490 -10.62 -19.70 -51.85
N ARG A 491 -11.41 -20.65 -51.35
CA ARG A 491 -11.70 -21.91 -52.05
C ARG A 491 -12.45 -21.68 -53.37
N ALA A 492 -13.41 -20.76 -53.38
CA ALA A 492 -14.16 -20.39 -54.59
C ALA A 492 -13.27 -19.71 -55.62
N LEU A 493 -12.38 -18.80 -55.18
CA LEU A 493 -11.41 -18.13 -56.03
C LEU A 493 -10.38 -19.12 -56.60
N ALA A 494 -9.87 -20.04 -55.78
CA ALA A 494 -8.97 -21.11 -56.21
C ALA A 494 -9.63 -22.02 -57.26
N LYS A 495 -10.90 -22.41 -57.03
CA LYS A 495 -11.70 -23.16 -58.00
C LYS A 495 -11.86 -22.40 -59.32
N ARG A 496 -12.15 -21.10 -59.27
CA ARG A 496 -12.34 -20.26 -60.46
C ARG A 496 -11.06 -20.16 -61.29
N TYR A 497 -9.90 -19.96 -60.64
CA TYR A 497 -8.60 -19.96 -61.32
C TYR A 497 -8.25 -21.29 -61.96
N ARG A 498 -8.65 -22.42 -61.36
CA ARG A 498 -8.55 -23.74 -62.00
C ARG A 498 -9.40 -23.82 -63.27
N GLU A 499 -10.64 -23.34 -63.22
CA GLU A 499 -11.59 -23.40 -64.34
C GLU A 499 -11.22 -22.45 -65.49
N GLU A 500 -10.61 -21.31 -65.19
CA GLU A 500 -10.11 -20.32 -66.17
C GLU A 500 -8.74 -20.70 -66.77
N GLY A 501 -8.15 -21.82 -66.34
CA GLY A 501 -6.88 -22.34 -66.87
C GLY A 501 -5.62 -21.65 -66.33
N THR A 502 -5.74 -20.86 -65.27
CA THR A 502 -4.66 -20.09 -64.63
C THR A 502 -4.59 -20.33 -63.12
N PRO A 503 -4.38 -21.57 -62.65
CA PRO A 503 -4.38 -21.89 -61.22
C PRO A 503 -3.33 -21.08 -60.45
N SER A 504 -3.73 -20.50 -59.31
CA SER A 504 -2.85 -19.72 -58.44
C SER A 504 -2.15 -20.62 -57.42
N GLU A 505 -0.91 -21.01 -57.70
CA GLU A 505 -0.07 -21.84 -56.84
C GLU A 505 0.06 -21.32 -55.38
N PRO A 506 0.21 -19.99 -55.12
CA PRO A 506 0.24 -19.46 -53.76
C PRO A 506 -1.08 -19.63 -52.99
N LEU A 507 -2.22 -19.45 -53.66
CA LEU A 507 -3.55 -19.56 -53.04
C LEU A 507 -3.87 -21.02 -52.68
N GLU A 508 -3.53 -21.96 -53.57
CA GLU A 508 -3.69 -23.40 -53.33
C GLU A 508 -2.79 -23.87 -52.18
N THR A 509 -1.56 -23.33 -52.08
CA THR A 509 -0.62 -23.65 -50.98
C THR A 509 -1.14 -23.16 -49.63
N HIS A 510 -1.64 -21.91 -49.55
CA HIS A 510 -2.28 -21.40 -48.32
C HIS A 510 -3.53 -22.19 -47.91
N LEU A 511 -4.34 -22.63 -48.88
CA LEU A 511 -5.53 -23.45 -48.59
C LEU A 511 -5.20 -24.88 -48.17
N ALA A 512 -4.02 -25.39 -48.53
CA ALA A 512 -3.52 -26.70 -48.12
C ALA A 512 -2.81 -26.68 -46.75
N ASP A 513 -2.44 -25.49 -46.24
CA ASP A 513 -1.76 -25.31 -44.96
C ASP A 513 -2.75 -25.21 -43.78
N PRO A 514 -2.74 -26.19 -42.84
CA PRO A 514 -3.59 -26.15 -41.65
C PRO A 514 -3.32 -24.93 -40.74
N GLU A 515 -2.13 -24.33 -40.81
CA GLU A 515 -1.76 -23.15 -40.04
C GLU A 515 -2.50 -21.89 -40.48
N PHE A 516 -2.78 -21.77 -41.78
CA PHE A 516 -3.54 -20.66 -42.34
C PHE A 516 -4.97 -20.63 -41.78
N GLU A 517 -5.64 -21.78 -41.73
CA GLU A 517 -6.95 -21.92 -41.11
C GLU A 517 -6.91 -21.61 -39.61
N ARG A 518 -5.89 -22.12 -38.89
CA ARG A 518 -5.73 -21.84 -37.45
C ARG A 518 -5.57 -20.35 -37.17
N LYS A 519 -4.81 -19.62 -38.00
CA LYS A 519 -4.58 -18.18 -37.86
C LYS A 519 -5.84 -17.36 -38.10
N LEU A 520 -6.64 -17.71 -39.12
CA LEU A 520 -7.93 -17.07 -39.36
C LEU A 520 -8.87 -17.29 -38.17
N ARG A 521 -8.99 -18.53 -37.67
CA ARG A 521 -9.85 -18.86 -36.52
C ARG A 521 -9.41 -18.17 -35.22
N TYR A 522 -8.11 -18.08 -34.97
CA TYR A 522 -7.56 -17.35 -33.81
C TYR A 522 -7.87 -15.85 -33.89
N THR A 523 -7.73 -15.26 -35.08
CA THR A 523 -8.03 -13.84 -35.32
C THR A 523 -9.52 -13.54 -35.10
N GLU A 524 -10.41 -14.39 -35.63
CA GLU A 524 -11.86 -14.30 -35.43
C GLU A 524 -12.20 -14.35 -33.93
N THR A 525 -11.62 -15.31 -33.20
CA THR A 525 -11.84 -15.47 -31.76
C THR A 525 -11.41 -14.23 -30.97
N LYS A 526 -10.21 -13.69 -31.22
CA LYS A 526 -9.70 -12.52 -30.51
C LYS A 526 -10.47 -11.24 -30.81
N LEU A 527 -10.88 -11.05 -32.06
CA LEU A 527 -11.75 -9.93 -32.44
C LEU A 527 -13.11 -10.02 -31.72
N ARG A 528 -13.68 -11.23 -31.64
CA ARG A 528 -14.95 -11.48 -30.96
C ARG A 528 -14.85 -11.27 -29.45
N GLU A 529 -13.83 -11.80 -28.78
CA GLU A 529 -13.59 -11.61 -27.33
C GLU A 529 -13.44 -10.13 -26.97
N MET A 530 -12.64 -9.38 -27.74
CA MET A 530 -12.44 -7.95 -27.53
C MET A 530 -13.75 -7.18 -27.71
N TYR A 531 -14.47 -7.47 -28.79
CA TYR A 531 -15.74 -6.82 -29.07
C TYR A 531 -16.80 -7.15 -28.01
N GLN A 532 -16.86 -8.42 -27.59
CA GLN A 532 -17.79 -8.91 -26.57
C GLN A 532 -17.67 -8.11 -25.27
N ARG A 533 -16.46 -7.76 -24.85
CA ARG A 533 -16.24 -7.01 -23.61
C ARG A 533 -16.46 -5.51 -23.75
N PHE A 534 -16.14 -4.93 -24.92
CA PHE A 534 -16.04 -3.48 -25.09
C PHE A 534 -17.03 -2.88 -26.11
N ALA A 535 -18.02 -3.64 -26.59
CA ALA A 535 -18.99 -3.19 -27.60
C ALA A 535 -19.59 -1.78 -27.33
N HIS A 536 -19.93 -1.48 -26.07
CA HIS A 536 -20.49 -0.18 -25.67
C HIS A 536 -19.53 1.02 -25.82
N HIS A 537 -18.22 0.79 -26.05
CA HIS A 537 -17.24 1.83 -26.40
C HIS A 537 -17.07 2.06 -27.91
N TYR A 538 -17.59 1.16 -28.75
CA TYR A 538 -17.58 1.30 -30.21
C TYR A 538 -18.79 2.11 -30.70
N PRO A 539 -18.75 2.63 -31.95
CA PRO A 539 -19.91 3.20 -32.60
C PRO A 539 -21.09 2.20 -32.60
N PRO A 540 -22.31 2.64 -32.25
CA PRO A 540 -23.46 1.76 -32.11
C PRO A 540 -23.85 1.11 -33.43
N ALA A 541 -24.16 -0.19 -33.41
CA ALA A 541 -24.81 -0.86 -34.55
C ALA A 541 -26.15 -0.22 -34.93
N GLY A 542 -26.49 -0.26 -36.22
CA GLY A 542 -27.81 0.12 -36.69
C GLY A 542 -28.90 -0.90 -36.32
N SER A 543 -30.15 -0.44 -36.19
CA SER A 543 -31.30 -1.33 -36.01
C SER A 543 -31.69 -2.03 -37.32
N LEU A 544 -32.15 -3.29 -37.24
CA LEU A 544 -32.68 -4.02 -38.39
C LEU A 544 -34.06 -3.49 -38.77
N SER A 545 -34.37 -3.52 -40.06
CA SER A 545 -35.68 -3.17 -40.61
C SER A 545 -35.97 -3.97 -41.89
N GLY A 546 -37.24 -4.07 -42.28
CA GLY A 546 -37.66 -4.76 -43.49
C GLY A 546 -37.34 -6.26 -43.48
N GLU A 547 -36.93 -6.80 -44.64
CA GLU A 547 -36.73 -8.25 -44.81
C GLU A 547 -35.67 -8.86 -43.86
N PRO A 548 -34.49 -8.25 -43.61
CA PRO A 548 -33.54 -8.75 -42.61
C PRO A 548 -34.14 -8.90 -41.21
N MET A 549 -35.02 -7.99 -40.81
CA MET A 549 -35.71 -8.05 -39.51
C MET A 549 -36.68 -9.25 -39.48
N GLU A 550 -37.51 -9.40 -40.50
CA GLU A 550 -38.44 -10.54 -40.59
C GLU A 550 -37.71 -11.89 -40.57
N ARG A 551 -36.55 -11.99 -41.24
CA ARG A 551 -35.70 -13.19 -41.20
C ARG A 551 -35.14 -13.46 -39.80
N ALA A 552 -34.67 -12.43 -39.09
CA ALA A 552 -34.18 -12.58 -37.72
C ALA A 552 -35.30 -13.06 -36.78
N ARG A 553 -36.52 -12.51 -36.88
CA ARG A 553 -37.67 -13.00 -36.09
C ARG A 553 -38.06 -14.42 -36.44
N ALA A 554 -38.14 -14.75 -37.74
CA ALA A 554 -38.49 -16.10 -38.19
C ALA A 554 -37.48 -17.14 -37.67
N LEU A 555 -36.18 -16.84 -37.72
CA LEU A 555 -35.12 -17.69 -37.17
C LEU A 555 -35.34 -17.97 -35.68
N VAL A 556 -35.65 -16.94 -34.89
CA VAL A 556 -35.91 -17.10 -33.45
C VAL A 556 -37.16 -17.92 -33.18
N VAL A 557 -38.25 -17.71 -33.94
CA VAL A 557 -39.49 -18.50 -33.83
C VAL A 557 -39.25 -19.97 -34.16
N GLU A 558 -38.51 -20.25 -35.25
CA GLU A 558 -38.16 -21.61 -35.64
C GLU A 558 -37.27 -22.28 -34.61
N ALA A 559 -36.24 -21.58 -34.12
CA ALA A 559 -35.35 -22.10 -33.09
C ALA A 559 -36.11 -22.43 -31.81
N ARG A 560 -37.07 -21.59 -31.42
CA ARG A 560 -37.97 -21.85 -30.28
C ARG A 560 -38.85 -23.08 -30.50
N ALA A 561 -39.45 -23.23 -31.68
CA ALA A 561 -40.33 -24.35 -31.99
C ALA A 561 -39.60 -25.70 -32.06
N THR A 562 -38.33 -25.68 -32.46
CA THR A 562 -37.51 -26.89 -32.67
C THR A 562 -36.54 -27.18 -31.54
N GLY A 563 -36.37 -26.26 -30.59
CA GLY A 563 -35.36 -26.35 -29.53
C GLY A 563 -33.93 -26.18 -30.02
N GLN A 564 -33.73 -25.55 -31.18
CA GLN A 564 -32.39 -25.26 -31.70
C GLN A 564 -31.70 -24.16 -30.88
N SER A 565 -30.38 -24.29 -30.71
CA SER A 565 -29.54 -23.29 -30.07
C SER A 565 -29.37 -22.05 -30.97
N LEU A 566 -29.40 -20.88 -30.34
CA LEU A 566 -29.05 -19.59 -30.92
C LEU A 566 -27.65 -19.12 -30.45
N ALA A 567 -26.84 -20.01 -29.87
CA ALA A 567 -25.49 -19.70 -29.43
C ALA A 567 -24.66 -19.11 -30.58
N GLY A 568 -23.99 -18.01 -30.28
CA GLY A 568 -23.11 -17.29 -31.18
C GLY A 568 -23.77 -16.61 -32.38
N ARG A 569 -25.11 -16.63 -32.49
CA ARG A 569 -25.85 -16.03 -33.61
C ARG A 569 -25.77 -14.50 -33.59
N ASP A 570 -25.83 -13.90 -34.77
CA ASP A 570 -25.94 -12.46 -34.94
C ASP A 570 -27.41 -12.04 -35.05
N LEU A 571 -27.89 -11.36 -34.02
CA LEU A 571 -29.20 -10.75 -33.88
C LEU A 571 -29.06 -9.25 -33.56
N THR A 572 -27.93 -8.65 -33.93
CA THR A 572 -27.63 -7.23 -33.75
C THR A 572 -28.72 -6.38 -34.38
N GLY A 573 -29.27 -5.44 -33.62
CA GLY A 573 -30.33 -4.55 -34.06
C GLY A 573 -31.71 -5.20 -34.23
N ALA A 574 -31.90 -6.49 -33.90
CA ALA A 574 -33.17 -7.18 -34.08
C ALA A 574 -34.24 -6.72 -33.06
N SER A 575 -35.48 -6.55 -33.54
CA SER A 575 -36.69 -6.42 -32.73
C SER A 575 -37.31 -7.77 -32.35
N LEU A 576 -37.02 -8.19 -31.14
CA LEU A 576 -37.53 -9.39 -30.46
C LEU A 576 -38.55 -9.03 -29.37
N GLU A 577 -39.18 -7.86 -29.51
CA GLU A 577 -40.19 -7.35 -28.59
C GLU A 577 -41.31 -8.37 -28.35
N GLY A 578 -41.62 -8.57 -27.06
CA GLY A 578 -42.67 -9.47 -26.57
C GLY A 578 -42.45 -10.97 -26.83
N MET A 579 -41.30 -11.40 -27.33
CA MET A 579 -41.06 -12.80 -27.66
C MET A 579 -40.74 -13.66 -26.43
N ASP A 580 -41.12 -14.94 -26.48
CA ASP A 580 -40.74 -15.93 -25.47
C ASP A 580 -39.44 -16.64 -25.88
N LEU A 581 -38.37 -16.31 -25.15
CA LEU A 581 -37.01 -16.82 -25.26
C LEU A 581 -36.64 -17.67 -24.02
N SER A 582 -37.62 -18.10 -23.22
CA SER A 582 -37.38 -18.76 -21.94
C SER A 582 -36.59 -20.06 -22.10
N GLY A 583 -35.47 -20.21 -21.39
CA GLY A 583 -34.63 -21.41 -21.44
C GLY A 583 -33.85 -21.60 -22.75
N MET A 584 -33.90 -20.65 -23.68
CA MET A 584 -33.15 -20.74 -24.92
C MET A 584 -31.64 -20.56 -24.68
N ASP A 585 -30.86 -21.24 -25.50
CA ASP A 585 -29.40 -21.08 -25.52
C ASP A 585 -29.01 -19.94 -26.47
N LEU A 586 -28.54 -18.83 -25.89
CA LEU A 586 -28.10 -17.59 -26.52
C LEU A 586 -26.63 -17.28 -26.14
N GLU A 587 -25.87 -18.30 -25.74
CA GLU A 587 -24.48 -18.14 -25.28
C GLU A 587 -23.62 -17.48 -26.39
N GLY A 588 -22.94 -16.37 -26.06
CA GLY A 588 -22.13 -15.61 -27.02
C GLY A 588 -22.89 -14.96 -28.18
N ALA A 589 -24.23 -14.88 -28.14
CA ALA A 589 -25.04 -14.25 -29.17
C ALA A 589 -24.77 -12.73 -29.25
N MET A 590 -24.79 -12.16 -30.45
CA MET A 590 -24.68 -10.72 -30.68
C MET A 590 -26.09 -10.12 -30.71
N LEU A 591 -26.41 -9.30 -29.72
CA LEU A 591 -27.70 -8.64 -29.50
C LEU A 591 -27.51 -7.13 -29.28
N GLU A 592 -26.40 -6.56 -29.80
CA GLU A 592 -26.14 -5.14 -29.65
C GLU A 592 -27.29 -4.35 -30.29
N ASN A 593 -27.81 -3.35 -29.58
CA ASN A 593 -28.91 -2.51 -30.02
C ASN A 593 -30.21 -3.27 -30.37
N ALA A 594 -30.40 -4.50 -29.85
CA ALA A 594 -31.63 -5.26 -30.02
C ALA A 594 -32.79 -4.66 -29.19
N ASN A 595 -34.01 -4.68 -29.73
CA ASN A 595 -35.23 -4.35 -28.99
C ASN A 595 -35.81 -5.64 -28.38
N LEU A 596 -35.69 -5.78 -27.06
CA LEU A 596 -36.16 -6.91 -26.25
C LEU A 596 -37.24 -6.47 -25.26
N ARG A 597 -37.93 -5.35 -25.53
CA ARG A 597 -38.98 -4.81 -24.65
C ARG A 597 -40.04 -5.86 -24.37
N GLY A 598 -40.38 -6.05 -23.09
CA GLY A 598 -41.39 -7.01 -22.64
C GLY A 598 -41.16 -8.47 -23.04
N SER A 599 -39.97 -8.84 -23.53
CA SER A 599 -39.64 -10.23 -23.86
C SER A 599 -39.49 -11.10 -22.60
N VAL A 600 -39.68 -12.40 -22.75
CA VAL A 600 -39.55 -13.38 -21.66
C VAL A 600 -38.28 -14.20 -21.87
N LEU A 601 -37.25 -13.93 -21.07
CA LEU A 601 -35.92 -14.54 -21.10
C LEU A 601 -35.66 -15.39 -19.85
N ARG A 602 -36.72 -15.86 -19.17
CA ARG A 602 -36.60 -16.66 -17.95
C ARG A 602 -35.71 -17.87 -18.19
N LYS A 603 -34.69 -18.07 -17.35
CA LYS A 603 -33.73 -19.20 -17.48
C LYS A 603 -32.98 -19.28 -18.81
N ALA A 604 -32.99 -18.22 -19.63
CA ALA A 604 -32.20 -18.19 -20.86
C ALA A 604 -30.70 -18.22 -20.53
N ARG A 605 -29.91 -18.87 -21.39
CA ARG A 605 -28.45 -18.92 -21.28
C ARG A 605 -27.85 -17.83 -22.16
N LEU A 606 -27.35 -16.76 -21.56
CA LEU A 606 -26.82 -15.57 -22.22
C LEU A 606 -25.34 -15.35 -21.87
N GLY A 607 -24.65 -16.39 -21.38
CA GLY A 607 -23.23 -16.33 -21.01
C GLY A 607 -22.40 -15.75 -22.15
N GLY A 608 -21.66 -14.68 -21.88
CA GLY A 608 -20.85 -14.00 -22.89
C GLY A 608 -21.60 -13.33 -24.05
N ALA A 609 -22.93 -13.22 -24.00
CA ALA A 609 -23.69 -12.49 -25.01
C ALA A 609 -23.39 -10.99 -25.00
N VAL A 610 -23.61 -10.32 -26.13
CA VAL A 610 -23.40 -8.87 -26.30
C VAL A 610 -24.75 -8.19 -26.41
N LEU A 611 -25.27 -7.70 -25.28
CA LEU A 611 -26.51 -6.93 -25.16
C LEU A 611 -26.24 -5.42 -25.02
N ALA A 612 -25.07 -4.97 -25.46
CA ALA A 612 -24.71 -3.56 -25.36
C ALA A 612 -25.75 -2.69 -26.07
N ARG A 613 -26.24 -1.65 -25.39
CA ARG A 613 -27.30 -0.74 -25.89
C ARG A 613 -28.64 -1.41 -26.19
N ALA A 614 -28.87 -2.66 -25.79
CA ALA A 614 -30.17 -3.31 -25.97
C ALA A 614 -31.27 -2.64 -25.13
N ASP A 615 -32.51 -2.64 -25.63
CA ASP A 615 -33.67 -2.19 -24.87
C ASP A 615 -34.38 -3.40 -24.24
N LEU A 616 -34.16 -3.59 -22.95
CA LEU A 616 -34.75 -4.63 -22.10
C LEU A 616 -35.88 -4.07 -21.21
N THR A 617 -36.50 -2.96 -21.59
CA THR A 617 -37.56 -2.34 -20.78
C THR A 617 -38.68 -3.34 -20.51
N GLY A 618 -38.96 -3.61 -19.22
CA GLY A 618 -39.98 -4.55 -18.78
C GLY A 618 -39.74 -6.02 -19.13
N ALA A 619 -38.54 -6.39 -19.59
CA ALA A 619 -38.20 -7.77 -19.93
C ALA A 619 -38.11 -8.65 -18.67
N ASP A 620 -38.41 -9.94 -18.82
CA ASP A 620 -38.41 -10.92 -17.74
C ASP A 620 -37.20 -11.87 -17.86
N LEU A 621 -36.14 -11.57 -17.12
CA LEU A 621 -34.86 -12.29 -17.05
C LEU A 621 -34.72 -13.10 -15.75
N GLU A 622 -35.81 -13.45 -15.09
CA GLU A 622 -35.74 -14.22 -13.84
C GLU A 622 -34.98 -15.54 -14.03
N GLU A 623 -34.01 -15.81 -13.15
CA GLU A 623 -33.13 -16.98 -13.20
C GLU A 623 -32.32 -17.14 -14.51
N ALA A 624 -32.15 -16.08 -15.32
CA ALA A 624 -31.31 -16.12 -16.51
C ALA A 624 -29.80 -16.22 -16.17
N GLU A 625 -29.03 -16.90 -17.03
CA GLU A 625 -27.57 -17.01 -16.91
C GLU A 625 -26.89 -15.93 -17.76
N LEU A 626 -26.41 -14.87 -17.13
CA LEU A 626 -25.81 -13.67 -17.74
C LEU A 626 -24.32 -13.51 -17.36
N VAL A 627 -23.63 -14.63 -17.13
CA VAL A 627 -22.22 -14.62 -16.72
C VAL A 627 -21.36 -14.05 -17.85
N GLU A 628 -20.50 -13.07 -17.54
CA GLU A 628 -19.65 -12.36 -18.53
C GLU A 628 -20.43 -11.69 -19.69
N THR A 629 -21.73 -11.48 -19.54
CA THR A 629 -22.57 -10.79 -20.53
C THR A 629 -22.27 -9.28 -20.54
N ASN A 630 -22.25 -8.68 -21.72
CA ASN A 630 -22.09 -7.23 -21.86
C ASN A 630 -23.45 -6.54 -22.01
N LEU A 631 -23.92 -5.90 -20.94
CA LEU A 631 -25.11 -5.05 -20.84
C LEU A 631 -24.75 -3.55 -20.86
N GLY A 632 -23.55 -3.21 -21.35
CA GLY A 632 -23.08 -1.82 -21.35
C GLY A 632 -24.02 -0.89 -22.12
N ALA A 633 -24.40 0.22 -21.50
CA ALA A 633 -25.38 1.19 -22.01
C ALA A 633 -26.76 0.60 -22.35
N ALA A 634 -27.10 -0.60 -21.87
CA ALA A 634 -28.43 -1.19 -22.06
C ALA A 634 -29.50 -0.48 -21.20
N THR A 635 -30.75 -0.51 -21.66
CA THR A 635 -31.89 0.01 -20.91
C THR A 635 -32.65 -1.14 -20.26
N LEU A 636 -32.53 -1.30 -18.94
CA LEU A 636 -33.19 -2.34 -18.15
C LEU A 636 -34.36 -1.79 -17.32
N THR A 637 -35.00 -0.70 -17.78
CA THR A 637 -36.04 -0.03 -16.99
C THR A 637 -37.20 -0.99 -16.69
N GLY A 638 -37.49 -1.23 -15.42
CA GLY A 638 -38.55 -2.15 -14.99
C GLY A 638 -38.30 -3.64 -15.31
N ALA A 639 -37.09 -4.02 -15.70
CA ALA A 639 -36.75 -5.41 -16.00
C ALA A 639 -36.73 -6.28 -14.74
N LYS A 640 -37.14 -7.55 -14.86
CA LYS A 640 -37.13 -8.52 -13.76
C LYS A 640 -35.90 -9.41 -13.86
N LEU A 641 -34.95 -9.28 -12.94
CA LEU A 641 -33.70 -10.05 -12.89
C LEU A 641 -33.57 -10.84 -11.57
N ALA A 642 -34.69 -11.15 -10.90
CA ALA A 642 -34.64 -11.86 -9.64
C ALA A 642 -33.91 -13.20 -9.81
N LYS A 643 -32.90 -13.44 -8.95
CA LYS A 643 -32.02 -14.63 -8.98
C LYS A 643 -31.23 -14.86 -10.28
N ALA A 644 -31.12 -13.86 -11.16
CA ALA A 644 -30.28 -13.99 -12.35
C ALA A 644 -28.79 -14.08 -11.96
N ALA A 645 -28.00 -14.78 -12.78
CA ALA A 645 -26.56 -14.95 -12.55
C ALA A 645 -25.77 -13.98 -13.46
N LEU A 646 -25.34 -12.84 -12.95
CA LEU A 646 -24.59 -11.78 -13.64
C LEU A 646 -23.12 -11.69 -13.18
N ALA A 647 -22.52 -12.79 -12.74
CA ALA A 647 -21.13 -12.78 -12.29
C ALA A 647 -20.22 -12.28 -13.42
N GLN A 648 -19.34 -11.31 -13.11
CA GLN A 648 -18.45 -10.64 -14.06
C GLN A 648 -19.14 -9.99 -15.28
N ALA A 649 -20.44 -9.72 -15.22
CA ALA A 649 -21.14 -8.98 -16.28
C ALA A 649 -20.69 -7.50 -16.33
N THR A 650 -20.81 -6.89 -17.51
CA THR A 650 -20.56 -5.45 -17.70
C THR A 650 -21.88 -4.69 -17.80
N LEU A 651 -22.20 -3.85 -16.81
CA LEU A 651 -23.38 -2.98 -16.75
C LEU A 651 -23.01 -1.49 -16.85
N ASP A 652 -21.82 -1.19 -17.38
CA ASP A 652 -21.32 0.18 -17.48
C ASP A 652 -22.29 1.05 -18.26
N LYS A 653 -22.68 2.21 -17.70
CA LYS A 653 -23.65 3.16 -18.29
C LYS A 653 -25.05 2.59 -18.49
N ALA A 654 -25.37 1.42 -17.95
CA ALA A 654 -26.71 0.85 -18.06
C ALA A 654 -27.73 1.67 -17.27
N ASN A 655 -28.98 1.68 -17.73
CA ASN A 655 -30.11 2.26 -17.02
C ASN A 655 -30.88 1.16 -16.29
N LEU A 656 -30.77 1.13 -14.97
CA LEU A 656 -31.35 0.10 -14.09
C LEU A 656 -32.62 0.56 -13.38
N ALA A 657 -33.24 1.65 -13.84
CA ALA A 657 -34.36 2.26 -13.15
C ALA A 657 -35.56 1.30 -13.00
N GLY A 658 -36.02 1.03 -11.77
CA GLY A 658 -37.13 0.14 -11.47
C GLY A 658 -36.84 -1.35 -11.71
N ALA A 659 -35.59 -1.72 -12.00
CA ALA A 659 -35.21 -3.12 -12.20
C ALA A 659 -35.21 -3.88 -10.86
N ASP A 660 -35.62 -5.15 -10.89
CA ASP A 660 -35.61 -6.04 -9.73
C ASP A 660 -34.48 -7.06 -9.81
N PHE A 661 -33.42 -6.86 -9.02
CA PHE A 661 -32.29 -7.80 -8.89
C PHE A 661 -32.37 -8.63 -7.61
N ALA A 662 -33.56 -8.82 -7.03
CA ALA A 662 -33.69 -9.54 -5.76
C ALA A 662 -33.04 -10.93 -5.82
N GLY A 663 -32.02 -11.15 -4.98
CA GLY A 663 -31.27 -12.40 -4.94
C GLY A 663 -30.37 -12.68 -6.15
N ALA A 664 -30.17 -11.72 -7.06
CA ALA A 664 -29.26 -11.87 -8.20
C ALA A 664 -27.79 -11.93 -7.76
N ASP A 665 -26.94 -12.56 -8.58
CA ASP A 665 -25.50 -12.65 -8.35
C ASP A 665 -24.75 -11.71 -9.30
N LEU A 666 -24.26 -10.58 -8.78
CA LEU A 666 -23.44 -9.59 -9.49
C LEU A 666 -21.99 -9.62 -9.00
N THR A 667 -21.50 -10.75 -8.51
CA THR A 667 -20.13 -10.87 -7.99
C THR A 667 -19.12 -10.47 -9.06
N GLY A 668 -18.29 -9.46 -8.76
CA GLY A 668 -17.28 -8.93 -9.69
C GLY A 668 -17.82 -8.19 -10.92
N ALA A 669 -19.11 -7.87 -10.98
CA ALA A 669 -19.69 -7.08 -12.07
C ALA A 669 -19.18 -5.63 -12.06
N SER A 670 -19.10 -5.03 -13.24
CA SER A 670 -18.80 -3.60 -13.40
C SER A 670 -20.10 -2.81 -13.58
N LEU A 671 -20.27 -1.73 -12.79
CA LEU A 671 -21.44 -0.83 -12.85
C LEU A 671 -21.00 0.64 -13.00
N LEU A 672 -19.92 0.88 -13.75
CA LEU A 672 -19.35 2.21 -13.90
C LEU A 672 -20.36 3.14 -14.56
N GLU A 673 -20.65 4.30 -13.95
CA GLU A 673 -21.63 5.28 -14.46
C GLU A 673 -23.05 4.71 -14.67
N ALA A 674 -23.40 3.57 -14.07
CA ALA A 674 -24.74 3.03 -14.16
C ALA A 674 -25.74 3.94 -13.43
N THR A 675 -26.95 4.07 -13.98
CA THR A 675 -28.01 4.86 -13.37
C THR A 675 -28.96 3.97 -12.59
N PHE A 676 -29.14 4.30 -11.32
CA PHE A 676 -30.04 3.62 -10.40
C PHE A 676 -31.21 4.57 -10.07
N GLY A 677 -32.44 4.09 -10.17
CA GLY A 677 -33.62 4.82 -9.74
C GLY A 677 -34.69 3.81 -9.36
N ASP A 678 -35.17 3.79 -8.12
CA ASP A 678 -36.14 2.80 -7.63
C ASP A 678 -35.74 1.32 -7.87
N VAL A 679 -34.44 1.03 -7.90
CA VAL A 679 -33.92 -0.34 -8.09
C VAL A 679 -34.08 -1.16 -6.81
N VAL A 680 -34.44 -2.44 -6.95
CA VAL A 680 -34.52 -3.38 -5.82
C VAL A 680 -33.28 -4.28 -5.81
N LEU A 681 -32.44 -4.14 -4.79
CA LEU A 681 -31.19 -4.89 -4.60
C LEU A 681 -31.23 -5.76 -3.34
N ARG A 682 -32.43 -6.14 -2.89
CA ARG A 682 -32.63 -6.95 -1.68
C ARG A 682 -31.99 -8.33 -1.86
N ARG A 683 -31.19 -8.79 -0.88
CA ARG A 683 -30.48 -10.09 -0.93
C ARG A 683 -29.54 -10.28 -2.13
N VAL A 684 -29.18 -9.20 -2.82
CA VAL A 684 -28.24 -9.27 -3.95
C VAL A 684 -26.86 -9.70 -3.46
N LYS A 685 -26.10 -10.40 -4.29
CA LYS A 685 -24.67 -10.64 -4.06
C LYS A 685 -23.87 -9.67 -4.92
N LEU A 686 -23.16 -8.77 -4.27
CA LEU A 686 -22.32 -7.72 -4.89
C LEU A 686 -20.89 -7.76 -4.35
N ALA A 687 -20.47 -8.87 -3.74
CA ALA A 687 -19.17 -8.96 -3.10
C ALA A 687 -18.02 -8.58 -4.05
N GLY A 688 -17.13 -7.71 -3.58
CA GLY A 688 -15.98 -7.20 -4.34
C GLY A 688 -16.29 -6.21 -5.46
N ALA A 689 -17.55 -5.79 -5.64
CA ALA A 689 -17.92 -4.79 -6.65
C ALA A 689 -17.31 -3.41 -6.34
N ARG A 690 -17.15 -2.59 -7.39
CA ARG A 690 -16.66 -1.21 -7.28
C ARG A 690 -17.72 -0.26 -7.77
N LEU A 691 -18.11 0.68 -6.92
CA LEU A 691 -19.11 1.70 -7.19
C LEU A 691 -18.41 3.06 -7.06
N LEU A 692 -18.37 3.80 -8.16
CA LEU A 692 -17.77 5.13 -8.26
C LEU A 692 -18.86 6.12 -8.65
N GLU A 693 -19.03 7.18 -7.85
CA GLU A 693 -19.98 8.29 -8.11
C GLU A 693 -21.43 7.82 -8.31
N ALA A 694 -21.79 6.66 -7.73
CA ALA A 694 -23.12 6.09 -7.87
C ALA A 694 -24.15 6.84 -6.99
N ARG A 695 -25.32 7.11 -7.57
CA ARG A 695 -26.49 7.63 -6.84
C ARG A 695 -27.34 6.47 -6.34
N LEU A 696 -27.23 6.17 -5.06
CA LEU A 696 -27.82 5.02 -4.38
C LEU A 696 -28.73 5.45 -3.21
N ALA A 697 -29.22 6.70 -3.24
CA ALA A 697 -30.10 7.24 -2.23
C ALA A 697 -31.41 6.42 -2.18
N GLU A 698 -31.88 6.11 -0.98
CA GLU A 698 -33.10 5.35 -0.67
C GLU A 698 -33.18 3.91 -1.24
N VAL A 699 -32.11 3.42 -1.88
CA VAL A 699 -32.06 2.07 -2.45
C VAL A 699 -32.13 0.99 -1.37
N ASP A 700 -32.85 -0.09 -1.66
CA ASP A 700 -33.00 -1.23 -0.76
C ASP A 700 -31.96 -2.34 -1.03
N PHE A 701 -30.94 -2.38 -0.18
CA PHE A 701 -29.90 -3.40 -0.04
C PHE A 701 -30.14 -4.33 1.17
N SER A 702 -31.36 -4.43 1.68
CA SER A 702 -31.62 -5.25 2.88
C SER A 702 -31.19 -6.71 2.64
N GLU A 703 -30.49 -7.28 3.62
CA GLU A 703 -29.93 -8.65 3.58
C GLU A 703 -28.97 -8.92 2.39
N ALA A 704 -28.45 -7.88 1.71
CA ALA A 704 -27.48 -8.02 0.62
C ALA A 704 -26.10 -8.48 1.10
N ASP A 705 -25.35 -9.15 0.22
CA ASP A 705 -23.93 -9.43 0.42
C ASP A 705 -23.08 -8.41 -0.33
N LEU A 706 -22.59 -7.42 0.41
CA LEU A 706 -21.75 -6.30 -0.03
C LEU A 706 -20.31 -6.45 0.53
N SER A 707 -19.90 -7.67 0.83
CA SER A 707 -18.58 -7.94 1.42
C SER A 707 -17.46 -7.49 0.46
N GLY A 708 -16.51 -6.70 0.95
CA GLY A 708 -15.38 -6.20 0.15
C GLY A 708 -15.76 -5.21 -0.95
N VAL A 709 -16.98 -4.67 -0.96
CA VAL A 709 -17.37 -3.62 -1.91
C VAL A 709 -16.62 -2.33 -1.61
N THR A 710 -16.20 -1.63 -2.67
CA THR A 710 -15.66 -0.26 -2.57
C THR A 710 -16.71 0.73 -3.05
N PHE A 711 -17.18 1.56 -2.13
CA PHE A 711 -17.97 2.77 -2.41
C PHE A 711 -17.03 3.97 -2.47
N LEU A 712 -16.96 4.62 -3.61
CA LEU A 712 -16.14 5.81 -3.84
C LEU A 712 -17.06 6.95 -4.30
N GLU A 713 -17.11 8.02 -3.51
CA GLU A 713 -17.90 9.22 -3.84
C GLU A 713 -19.39 8.93 -4.12
N CYS A 714 -19.93 7.90 -3.47
CA CYS A 714 -21.32 7.49 -3.65
C CYS A 714 -22.26 8.28 -2.72
N ASP A 715 -23.49 8.46 -3.18
CA ASP A 715 -24.60 8.96 -2.35
C ASP A 715 -25.51 7.79 -1.94
N LEU A 716 -25.43 7.40 -0.68
CA LEU A 716 -26.17 6.34 0.00
C LEU A 716 -27.21 6.93 0.98
N SER A 717 -27.59 8.21 0.82
CA SER A 717 -28.50 8.87 1.76
C SER A 717 -29.85 8.14 1.84
N GLY A 718 -30.30 7.80 3.05
CA GLY A 718 -31.54 7.05 3.27
C GLY A 718 -31.54 5.59 2.78
N ALA A 719 -30.41 5.06 2.29
CA ALA A 719 -30.33 3.69 1.80
C ALA A 719 -30.69 2.68 2.91
N LYS A 720 -31.39 1.61 2.53
CA LYS A 720 -31.80 0.53 3.46
C LYS A 720 -30.84 -0.62 3.32
N MET A 721 -30.05 -0.90 4.35
CA MET A 721 -29.03 -1.93 4.40
C MET A 721 -29.22 -2.84 5.64
N THR A 722 -30.46 -2.96 6.12
CA THR A 722 -30.77 -3.75 7.32
C THR A 722 -30.34 -5.20 7.11
N GLY A 723 -29.51 -5.72 8.02
CA GLY A 723 -28.97 -7.08 7.95
C GLY A 723 -28.02 -7.35 6.78
N ALA A 724 -27.54 -6.32 6.08
CA ALA A 724 -26.58 -6.49 4.99
C ALA A 724 -25.21 -6.94 5.53
N LYS A 725 -24.47 -7.72 4.72
CA LYS A 725 -23.08 -8.09 4.99
C LYS A 725 -22.16 -7.07 4.31
N LEU A 726 -21.38 -6.35 5.08
CA LEU A 726 -20.46 -5.29 4.65
C LEU A 726 -19.05 -5.59 5.17
N VAL A 727 -18.72 -6.87 5.36
CA VAL A 727 -17.44 -7.29 5.91
C VAL A 727 -16.33 -6.83 4.98
N SER A 728 -15.36 -6.09 5.52
CA SER A 728 -14.26 -5.48 4.75
C SER A 728 -14.68 -4.52 3.62
N ALA A 729 -15.91 -3.98 3.68
CA ALA A 729 -16.33 -2.92 2.75
C ALA A 729 -15.52 -1.63 2.99
N VAL A 730 -15.33 -0.85 1.93
CA VAL A 730 -14.60 0.41 1.96
C VAL A 730 -15.53 1.55 1.54
N PHE A 731 -15.63 2.57 2.37
CA PHE A 731 -16.33 3.82 2.09
C PHE A 731 -15.30 4.95 2.00
N LEU A 732 -15.17 5.55 0.82
CA LEU A 732 -14.28 6.69 0.56
C LEU A 732 -15.11 7.88 0.09
N ARG A 733 -15.05 9.00 0.82
CA ARG A 733 -15.78 10.24 0.50
C ARG A 733 -17.29 10.05 0.25
N CYS A 734 -17.93 9.14 0.98
CA CYS A 734 -19.34 8.80 0.77
C CYS A 734 -20.28 9.68 1.61
N LYS A 735 -21.48 9.91 1.08
CA LYS A 735 -22.60 10.53 1.81
C LYS A 735 -23.62 9.44 2.11
N ALA A 736 -23.95 9.22 3.36
CA ALA A 736 -24.86 8.17 3.81
C ALA A 736 -25.76 8.68 4.95
N LYS A 737 -26.20 9.93 4.82
CA LYS A 737 -27.05 10.58 5.81
C LYS A 737 -28.36 9.80 5.96
N ASP A 738 -28.81 9.57 7.18
CA ASP A 738 -30.07 8.88 7.50
C ASP A 738 -30.17 7.44 6.94
N ALA A 739 -29.04 6.82 6.54
CA ALA A 739 -29.02 5.44 6.07
C ALA A 739 -29.36 4.45 7.20
N ASN A 740 -30.01 3.33 6.87
CA ASN A 740 -30.38 2.29 7.83
C ASN A 740 -29.49 1.05 7.67
N LEU A 741 -28.54 0.87 8.57
CA LEU A 741 -27.62 -0.25 8.67
C LEU A 741 -27.89 -1.12 9.91
N ASP A 742 -29.14 -1.15 10.39
CA ASP A 742 -29.52 -1.96 11.54
C ASP A 742 -29.16 -3.43 11.33
N LYS A 743 -28.49 -4.03 12.32
CA LYS A 743 -28.04 -5.43 12.31
C LYS A 743 -27.11 -5.78 11.13
N ALA A 744 -26.56 -4.80 10.43
CA ALA A 744 -25.56 -5.05 9.39
C ALA A 744 -24.25 -5.55 10.00
N ALA A 745 -23.49 -6.33 9.23
CA ALA A 745 -22.18 -6.85 9.63
C ALA A 745 -21.06 -6.07 8.93
N LEU A 746 -20.42 -5.14 9.62
CA LEU A 746 -19.36 -4.25 9.13
C LEU A 746 -17.98 -4.59 9.70
N ASP A 747 -17.74 -5.85 10.05
CA ASP A 747 -16.46 -6.27 10.61
C ASP A 747 -15.31 -5.99 9.61
N ASN A 748 -14.22 -5.40 10.11
CA ASN A 748 -13.07 -4.93 9.32
C ASN A 748 -13.42 -3.90 8.20
N ALA A 749 -14.59 -3.26 8.25
CA ALA A 749 -14.94 -2.19 7.32
C ALA A 749 -14.04 -0.95 7.52
N ARG A 750 -13.81 -0.18 6.45
CA ARG A 750 -12.95 1.01 6.45
C ARG A 750 -13.70 2.22 5.92
N PHE A 751 -13.74 3.27 6.71
CA PHE A 751 -14.26 4.58 6.34
C PHE A 751 -13.06 5.52 6.22
N VAL A 752 -12.94 6.17 5.08
CA VAL A 752 -11.75 6.94 4.71
C VAL A 752 -12.20 8.28 4.13
N GLU A 753 -11.42 9.33 4.41
CA GLU A 753 -11.62 10.70 3.92
C GLU A 753 -13.05 11.24 4.11
N GLU A 754 -13.33 11.82 5.29
CA GLU A 754 -14.51 12.68 5.55
C GLU A 754 -15.86 12.11 5.07
N SER A 755 -16.08 10.80 5.21
CA SER A 755 -17.38 10.21 4.94
C SER A 755 -18.42 10.66 5.97
N ASP A 756 -19.65 10.89 5.54
CA ASP A 756 -20.74 11.44 6.35
C ASP A 756 -21.89 10.44 6.51
N PHE A 757 -22.07 9.94 7.74
CA PHE A 757 -23.11 9.02 8.18
C PHE A 757 -23.99 9.66 9.28
N SER A 758 -24.14 10.99 9.25
CA SER A 758 -25.00 11.71 10.21
C SER A 758 -26.44 11.21 10.15
N GLY A 759 -27.08 11.01 11.30
CA GLY A 759 -28.44 10.49 11.42
C GLY A 759 -28.62 9.01 11.06
N ALA A 760 -27.57 8.31 10.61
CA ALA A 760 -27.66 6.91 10.23
C ALA A 760 -27.95 6.00 11.44
N SER A 761 -28.67 4.90 11.20
CA SER A 761 -29.00 3.89 12.19
C SER A 761 -28.12 2.66 12.01
N PHE A 762 -27.52 2.18 13.09
CA PHE A 762 -26.64 1.01 13.17
C PHE A 762 -27.06 0.09 14.32
N ARG A 763 -28.35 0.05 14.66
CA ARG A 763 -28.83 -0.63 15.86
C ARG A 763 -28.52 -2.12 15.80
N GLY A 764 -27.78 -2.62 16.78
CA GLY A 764 -27.35 -4.02 16.83
C GLY A 764 -26.40 -4.46 15.70
N ALA A 765 -25.79 -3.52 14.97
CA ALA A 765 -24.79 -3.83 13.95
C ALA A 765 -23.46 -4.30 14.56
N THR A 766 -22.60 -4.94 13.76
CA THR A 766 -21.24 -5.34 14.17
C THR A 766 -20.18 -4.54 13.41
N PHE A 767 -19.10 -4.19 14.10
CA PHE A 767 -17.99 -3.35 13.67
C PHE A 767 -16.66 -3.86 14.27
N VAL A 768 -16.53 -5.18 14.42
CA VAL A 768 -15.32 -5.73 15.05
C VAL A 768 -14.12 -5.38 14.19
N GLU A 769 -13.10 -4.74 14.78
CA GLU A 769 -11.88 -4.30 14.07
C GLU A 769 -12.13 -3.32 12.91
N ALA A 770 -13.29 -2.65 12.88
CA ALA A 770 -13.58 -1.62 11.87
C ALA A 770 -12.80 -0.31 12.14
N ASN A 771 -12.45 0.41 11.08
CA ASN A 771 -11.82 1.73 11.16
C ASN A 771 -12.77 2.80 10.65
N LEU A 772 -13.24 3.66 11.56
CA LEU A 772 -14.15 4.76 11.28
C LEU A 772 -13.47 6.13 11.44
N ARG A 773 -12.14 6.20 11.55
CA ARG A 773 -11.42 7.41 11.96
C ARG A 773 -11.83 8.65 11.17
N GLY A 774 -12.24 9.70 11.87
CA GLY A 774 -12.62 10.99 11.26
C GLY A 774 -13.98 11.00 10.56
N THR A 775 -14.80 9.96 10.69
CA THR A 775 -16.15 9.90 10.09
C THR A 775 -17.12 10.79 10.86
N ALA A 776 -18.03 11.46 10.13
CA ALA A 776 -19.14 12.18 10.74
C ALA A 776 -20.30 11.22 11.04
N LEU A 777 -20.70 11.14 12.31
CA LEU A 777 -21.73 10.25 12.86
C LEU A 777 -22.67 11.06 13.78
N VAL A 778 -22.89 12.33 13.45
CA VAL A 778 -23.69 13.25 14.26
C VAL A 778 -25.11 12.71 14.35
N GLU A 779 -25.65 12.60 15.57
CA GLU A 779 -26.99 12.08 15.87
C GLU A 779 -27.27 10.64 15.37
N ALA A 780 -26.22 9.88 15.01
CA ALA A 780 -26.37 8.48 14.60
C ALA A 780 -26.85 7.59 15.77
N ASP A 781 -27.60 6.52 15.45
CA ASP A 781 -28.09 5.55 16.42
C ASP A 781 -27.31 4.24 16.35
N LEU A 782 -26.34 4.06 17.24
CA LEU A 782 -25.51 2.86 17.39
C LEU A 782 -25.97 1.98 18.58
N THR A 783 -27.20 2.14 19.07
CA THR A 783 -27.72 1.37 20.22
C THR A 783 -27.48 -0.14 20.04
N GLU A 784 -26.91 -0.80 21.05
CA GLU A 784 -26.60 -2.25 21.05
C GLU A 784 -25.58 -2.72 19.99
N ALA A 785 -24.89 -1.82 19.30
CA ALA A 785 -23.84 -2.19 18.34
C ALA A 785 -22.62 -2.83 19.03
N LYS A 786 -21.91 -3.68 18.30
CA LYS A 786 -20.68 -4.37 18.74
C LYS A 786 -19.48 -3.82 17.98
N ILE A 787 -18.57 -3.13 18.66
CA ILE A 787 -17.45 -2.35 18.12
C ILE A 787 -16.14 -2.74 18.83
N ASP A 788 -16.00 -4.02 19.20
CA ASP A 788 -14.78 -4.53 19.85
C ASP A 788 -13.55 -4.30 18.95
N ARG A 789 -12.47 -3.74 19.50
CA ARG A 789 -11.21 -3.40 18.81
C ARG A 789 -11.35 -2.43 17.62
N GLY A 790 -12.49 -1.73 17.49
CA GLY A 790 -12.69 -0.72 16.46
C GLY A 790 -11.95 0.60 16.74
N ASP A 791 -11.69 1.40 15.70
CA ASP A 791 -11.11 2.75 15.80
C ASP A 791 -12.11 3.83 15.40
N LEU A 792 -12.61 4.58 16.38
CA LEU A 792 -13.49 5.73 16.24
C LEU A 792 -12.77 7.04 16.56
N SER A 793 -11.44 7.05 16.56
CA SER A 793 -10.65 8.25 16.83
C SER A 793 -11.04 9.38 15.88
N GLU A 794 -11.09 10.60 16.40
CA GLU A 794 -11.42 11.81 15.64
C GLU A 794 -12.81 11.84 14.98
N CYS A 795 -13.70 10.88 15.28
CA CYS A 795 -15.08 10.91 14.80
C CYS A 795 -15.88 12.04 15.45
N ASP A 796 -16.90 12.51 14.74
CA ASP A 796 -17.92 13.41 15.28
C ASP A 796 -19.20 12.64 15.60
N LEU A 797 -19.41 12.33 16.89
CA LEU A 797 -20.54 11.57 17.43
C LEU A 797 -21.44 12.46 18.31
N ARG A 798 -21.47 13.78 18.04
CA ARG A 798 -22.34 14.71 18.78
C ARG A 798 -23.79 14.25 18.76
N GLY A 799 -24.40 14.14 19.94
CA GLY A 799 -25.80 13.71 20.08
C GLY A 799 -26.08 12.25 19.67
N ALA A 800 -25.06 11.44 19.38
CA ALA A 800 -25.25 10.05 18.99
C ALA A 800 -25.82 9.18 20.13
N LYS A 801 -26.55 8.12 19.77
CA LYS A 801 -27.07 7.12 20.71
C LYS A 801 -26.19 5.89 20.70
N LEU A 802 -25.51 5.62 21.80
CA LEU A 802 -24.56 4.53 21.98
C LEU A 802 -24.98 3.67 23.20
N ASP A 803 -26.26 3.71 23.57
CA ASP A 803 -26.78 2.95 24.71
C ASP A 803 -26.54 1.45 24.51
N ARG A 804 -26.00 0.79 25.53
CA ARG A 804 -25.72 -0.65 25.57
C ARG A 804 -24.80 -1.16 24.45
N ILE A 805 -23.96 -0.30 23.87
CA ILE A 805 -22.92 -0.76 22.94
C ILE A 805 -21.94 -1.69 23.66
N ARG A 806 -21.28 -2.56 22.90
CA ARG A 806 -20.09 -3.29 23.35
C ARG A 806 -18.90 -2.85 22.51
N ALA A 807 -17.94 -2.15 23.11
CA ALA A 807 -16.78 -1.61 22.42
C ALA A 807 -15.50 -1.82 23.24
N ARG A 808 -15.17 -3.08 23.56
CA ARG A 808 -13.96 -3.39 24.34
C ARG A 808 -12.71 -3.16 23.51
N GLU A 809 -11.64 -2.69 24.14
CA GLU A 809 -10.32 -2.48 23.50
C GLU A 809 -10.38 -1.56 22.26
N SER A 810 -11.39 -0.71 22.19
CA SER A 810 -11.62 0.21 21.08
C SER A 810 -10.90 1.55 21.29
N ARG A 811 -10.67 2.31 20.20
CA ARG A 811 -9.99 3.61 20.24
C ARG A 811 -10.97 4.74 19.94
N TRP A 812 -10.90 5.80 20.75
CA TRP A 812 -11.77 6.98 20.70
C TRP A 812 -10.95 8.27 20.91
N VAL A 813 -9.71 8.27 20.41
CA VAL A 813 -8.78 9.37 20.67
C VAL A 813 -9.32 10.63 19.98
N ARG A 814 -9.56 11.70 20.77
CA ARG A 814 -10.18 12.96 20.30
C ARG A 814 -11.56 12.83 19.67
N THR A 815 -12.27 11.76 19.94
CA THR A 815 -13.65 11.63 19.48
C THR A 815 -14.53 12.69 20.14
N ASN A 816 -15.44 13.29 19.38
CA ASN A 816 -16.42 14.21 19.91
C ASN A 816 -17.71 13.47 20.27
N LEU A 817 -17.97 13.31 21.56
CA LEU A 817 -19.15 12.66 22.13
C LEU A 817 -20.05 13.66 22.86
N ASP A 818 -19.94 14.96 22.57
CA ASP A 818 -20.78 15.96 23.25
C ASP A 818 -22.26 15.61 23.09
N LYS A 819 -22.99 15.57 24.21
CA LYS A 819 -24.42 15.21 24.31
C LYS A 819 -24.77 13.78 23.86
N ALA A 820 -23.78 12.90 23.64
CA ALA A 820 -24.03 11.51 23.30
C ALA A 820 -24.55 10.71 24.51
N THR A 821 -25.33 9.66 24.26
CA THR A 821 -25.81 8.73 25.30
C THR A 821 -25.05 7.42 25.23
N LEU A 822 -24.45 6.98 26.34
CA LEU A 822 -23.64 5.77 26.45
C LEU A 822 -24.11 4.89 27.63
N ARG A 823 -25.42 4.84 27.89
CA ARG A 823 -25.96 4.19 29.09
C ARG A 823 -25.75 2.68 29.00
N GLY A 824 -25.12 2.10 30.02
CA GLY A 824 -24.82 0.67 30.03
C GLY A 824 -23.83 0.22 28.95
N ALA A 825 -23.06 1.14 28.35
CA ALA A 825 -22.05 0.81 27.36
C ALA A 825 -20.90 0.01 28.00
N ASP A 826 -20.35 -0.98 27.28
CA ASP A 826 -19.17 -1.74 27.68
C ASP A 826 -17.93 -1.22 26.95
N LEU A 827 -17.17 -0.35 27.62
CA LEU A 827 -15.96 0.33 27.14
C LEU A 827 -14.70 -0.18 27.86
N MET A 828 -14.69 -1.45 28.28
CA MET A 828 -13.52 -2.04 28.96
C MET A 828 -12.27 -1.92 28.09
N LEU A 829 -11.16 -1.46 28.69
CA LEU A 829 -9.87 -1.25 28.00
C LEU A 829 -9.92 -0.27 26.81
N ALA A 830 -10.97 0.55 26.69
CA ALA A 830 -11.06 1.56 25.64
C ALA A 830 -10.03 2.68 25.86
N VAL A 831 -9.50 3.23 24.76
CA VAL A 831 -8.58 4.37 24.77
C VAL A 831 -9.34 5.61 24.32
N MET A 832 -9.75 6.47 25.25
CA MET A 832 -10.55 7.67 24.98
C MET A 832 -9.79 8.97 25.28
N GLN A 833 -8.49 8.95 25.05
CA GLN A 833 -7.61 10.09 25.32
C GLN A 833 -8.09 11.33 24.56
N LYS A 834 -8.17 12.48 25.25
CA LYS A 834 -8.59 13.77 24.68
C LYS A 834 -10.01 13.79 24.06
N ALA A 835 -10.85 12.81 24.33
CA ALA A 835 -12.24 12.83 23.88
C ALA A 835 -13.00 14.03 24.49
N LYS A 836 -13.95 14.59 23.74
CA LYS A 836 -14.88 15.64 24.22
C LYS A 836 -16.18 14.96 24.61
N VAL A 837 -16.68 15.22 25.81
CA VAL A 837 -17.81 14.51 26.41
C VAL A 837 -18.79 15.46 27.12
N ALA A 838 -18.85 16.74 26.71
CA ALA A 838 -19.72 17.73 27.36
C ALA A 838 -21.19 17.30 27.26
N GLY A 839 -21.87 17.14 28.40
CA GLY A 839 -23.24 16.63 28.48
C GLY A 839 -23.43 15.16 28.07
N ALA A 840 -22.36 14.37 27.95
CA ALA A 840 -22.47 12.95 27.63
C ALA A 840 -22.95 12.11 28.84
N ASP A 841 -23.69 11.04 28.59
CA ASP A 841 -24.36 10.24 29.61
C ASP A 841 -23.79 8.82 29.68
N PHE A 842 -22.84 8.57 30.58
CA PHE A 842 -22.20 7.26 30.80
C PHE A 842 -22.87 6.42 31.89
N ARG A 843 -24.15 6.68 32.22
CA ARG A 843 -24.78 6.00 33.36
C ARG A 843 -24.80 4.49 33.21
N GLY A 844 -24.27 3.79 34.21
CA GLY A 844 -24.15 2.33 34.21
C GLY A 844 -23.13 1.76 33.21
N ALA A 845 -22.32 2.59 32.53
CA ALA A 845 -21.29 2.12 31.61
C ALA A 845 -20.14 1.42 32.34
N SER A 846 -19.50 0.45 31.69
CA SER A 846 -18.26 -0.17 32.18
C SER A 846 -17.05 0.46 31.49
N LEU A 847 -16.23 1.16 32.27
CA LEU A 847 -14.98 1.80 31.82
C LEU A 847 -13.76 1.07 32.41
N PHE A 848 -13.89 -0.18 32.87
CA PHE A 848 -12.81 -0.89 33.55
C PHE A 848 -11.50 -0.87 32.72
N ARG A 849 -10.43 -0.34 33.31
CA ARG A 849 -9.12 -0.13 32.67
C ARG A 849 -9.12 0.73 31.39
N ALA A 850 -10.13 1.56 31.20
CA ALA A 850 -10.11 2.54 30.11
C ALA A 850 -9.05 3.63 30.37
N ASP A 851 -8.46 4.16 29.30
CA ASP A 851 -7.56 5.31 29.35
C ASP A 851 -8.31 6.59 28.94
N LEU A 852 -8.62 7.44 29.92
CA LEU A 852 -9.35 8.69 29.76
C LEU A 852 -8.42 9.92 29.91
N ALA A 853 -7.12 9.76 29.66
CA ALA A 853 -6.16 10.84 29.82
C ALA A 853 -6.58 12.08 29.00
N ARG A 854 -6.64 13.24 29.69
CA ARG A 854 -6.98 14.55 29.10
C ARG A 854 -8.37 14.63 28.44
N MET A 855 -9.29 13.73 28.78
CA MET A 855 -10.70 13.81 28.36
C MET A 855 -11.36 15.09 28.92
N LYS A 856 -12.19 15.77 28.13
CA LYS A 856 -12.82 17.07 28.47
C LYS A 856 -14.34 16.94 28.53
N GLY A 857 -14.92 17.17 29.71
CA GLY A 857 -16.37 17.18 29.95
C GLY A 857 -16.83 18.45 30.65
N ASP A 858 -18.11 18.52 30.99
CA ASP A 858 -18.72 19.59 31.77
C ASP A 858 -19.52 19.04 32.96
N ASP A 859 -20.23 19.91 33.68
CA ASP A 859 -21.07 19.55 34.82
C ASP A 859 -22.30 18.70 34.46
N LYS A 860 -22.60 18.56 33.16
CA LYS A 860 -23.68 17.73 32.64
C LYS A 860 -23.20 16.34 32.22
N THR A 861 -21.90 16.09 32.16
CA THR A 861 -21.34 14.76 31.92
C THR A 861 -21.61 13.85 33.12
N SER A 862 -22.40 12.79 32.97
CA SER A 862 -22.74 11.86 34.06
C SER A 862 -21.97 10.55 33.96
N PHE A 863 -21.44 10.09 35.09
CA PHE A 863 -20.84 8.76 35.28
C PHE A 863 -21.60 7.96 36.35
N ASP A 864 -22.87 8.27 36.62
CA ASP A 864 -23.59 7.62 37.73
C ASP A 864 -23.67 6.10 37.52
N ALA A 865 -23.30 5.34 38.56
CA ALA A 865 -23.21 3.89 38.53
C ALA A 865 -22.26 3.32 37.45
N ALA A 866 -21.39 4.13 36.84
CA ALA A 866 -20.38 3.63 35.91
C ALA A 866 -19.25 2.88 36.66
N ASN A 867 -18.79 1.76 36.11
CA ASN A 867 -17.63 1.05 36.64
C ASN A 867 -16.34 1.73 36.15
N VAL A 868 -15.76 2.60 36.98
CA VAL A 868 -14.51 3.32 36.71
C VAL A 868 -13.28 2.69 37.37
N THR A 869 -13.35 1.40 37.71
CA THR A 869 -12.26 0.70 38.38
C THR A 869 -11.03 0.61 37.47
N GLN A 870 -9.86 1.00 38.00
CA GLN A 870 -8.57 1.04 37.27
C GLN A 870 -8.58 1.94 36.03
N VAL A 871 -9.49 2.90 35.95
CA VAL A 871 -9.46 3.93 34.90
C VAL A 871 -8.29 4.88 35.11
N ARG A 872 -7.61 5.24 34.02
CA ARG A 872 -6.58 6.27 34.03
C ARG A 872 -7.20 7.64 33.75
N PHE A 873 -7.16 8.52 34.74
CA PHE A 873 -7.47 9.94 34.59
C PHE A 873 -6.17 10.75 34.66
N VAL A 874 -5.94 11.61 33.66
CA VAL A 874 -4.83 12.59 33.68
C VAL A 874 -5.44 13.96 33.46
N ARG A 875 -5.28 14.85 34.44
CA ARG A 875 -5.78 16.24 34.35
C ARG A 875 -4.87 17.09 33.47
N GLU A 876 -5.46 17.94 32.64
CA GLU A 876 -4.74 19.04 32.00
C GLU A 876 -4.46 20.09 33.09
N GLY A 877 -3.22 20.53 33.26
CA GLY A 877 -2.87 21.47 34.34
C GLY A 877 -3.55 22.83 34.12
N GLY A 878 -4.40 23.25 35.07
CA GLY A 878 -4.97 24.61 35.10
C GLY A 878 -6.49 24.72 34.95
N ALA A 879 -7.27 23.87 35.62
CA ALA A 879 -8.61 24.16 36.17
C ALA A 879 -9.05 22.97 37.03
#